data_AF-A0A2R7Y0S9-F1
#
_entry.id   AF-A0A2R7Y0S9-F1
#
_cell.length_a   1.000
_cell.length_b   1.000
_cell.length_c   1.000
_cell.angle_alpha   90.00
_cell.angle_beta   90.00
_cell.angle_gamma   90.00
#
_symmetry.space_group_name_H-M   'P 1'
#
loop_
_entity.id
_entity.type
_entity.pdbx_description
1 polymer ?
#
loop_
_entity_poly.entity_id
_entity_poly.type
_entity_poly.pdbx_seq_one_letter_code
_entity_poly.pdbx_strand_id
1 'polypeptide(L)'
;MLDSLSSLLRRPTRYSKSLGPIGDLERHVQPDWWKHIFDSVYLMTDGDVVNDPKITKEEVDIVIRALDLKQDDRILDLCCGHGRHSLELARRGFKNVEGLDISKYLISVARAHASEEGLNVKFTEGDARHLPYPNEYFDAVLILGNSFGYFDDAKDDLRVLNEVHRVLKQHGKVLIDLTNGDYVRKNYEPRSWEWIDDKHLVCRERTLSRDGRRLLAREVVIHVDNGVLADQFYGVRLYSFEELKALLLEAGLVDVRLHETLFTTSSRGQDMGMMGSRLIVSARKGVKPQNHYVPFEELKTVVVLLGDPRRRDPVKPNGVFDEDDLFAINELKKALSCINGYRFVYIDDHERMLEELMRMRDSIHLVLNLCDEGYMNDPFKELHVPALLEVLGIPYTGADPRCLAYCYDKSFVKSVARDLGIPTPKSVLVRGPSDLDEMRLEFPIIVKPNFGDNSYGITYKSIAKNEDELKGIISWMRGSLGYDGPVLLEEYIEGEDLSVGIVGNLPDDYLVLPIIKEDYSQVPVEFPRICCYEAKWLKGTPYDKVTSTRADIPENTRILLEKWCLLLFERFGCRDYARFDWRLGGDGIPRLLEVNPNPGWVWDGHLNKMASLAGISYPELLRMIIASAEKRLAFKKMFKGIKVKELVDEIWRRGFL
;
A
#
# COMPACT_ATOMS: atom_id res chain seq x y z
N MET A 1 45.09 -8.14 25.04
CA MET A 1 44.69 -8.06 23.61
C MET A 1 43.47 -7.14 23.40
N LEU A 2 42.98 -6.45 24.44
CA LEU A 2 41.97 -5.38 24.34
C LEU A 2 42.59 -3.96 24.30
N ASP A 3 43.87 -3.82 24.65
CA ASP A 3 44.50 -2.49 24.80
C ASP A 3 45.03 -1.87 23.49
N SER A 4 45.28 -2.64 22.44
CA SER A 4 45.86 -2.11 21.18
C SER A 4 44.83 -1.51 20.21
N LEU A 5 43.53 -1.74 20.42
CA LEU A 5 42.44 -1.15 19.62
C LEU A 5 41.99 0.23 20.13
N SER A 6 42.49 0.68 21.29
CA SER A 6 42.09 1.95 21.92
C SER A 6 42.48 3.21 21.13
N SER A 7 43.44 3.13 20.21
CA SER A 7 43.96 4.28 19.47
C SER A 7 43.14 4.66 18.22
N LEU A 8 42.22 3.82 17.77
CA LEU A 8 41.36 4.04 16.59
C LEU A 8 39.91 4.44 16.94
N LEU A 9 39.54 4.40 18.22
CA LEU A 9 38.24 4.88 18.69
C LEU A 9 38.22 6.42 18.68
N ARG A 10 37.75 7.01 17.57
CA ARG A 10 37.25 8.39 17.61
C ARG A 10 36.22 8.49 18.72
N ARG A 11 36.43 9.41 19.67
CA ARG A 11 35.44 9.76 20.70
C ARG A 11 34.07 9.95 20.02
N PRO A 12 33.01 9.20 20.40
CA PRO A 12 31.70 9.37 19.80
C PRO A 12 31.22 10.81 20.08
N THR A 13 31.12 11.58 19.02
CA THR A 13 30.71 12.99 19.03
C THR A 13 29.21 13.06 18.75
N ARG A 14 28.39 12.52 19.66
CA ARG A 14 26.97 12.86 19.90
C ARG A 14 26.32 11.81 20.80
N TYR A 15 25.82 12.24 21.95
CA TYR A 15 24.86 11.46 22.73
C TYR A 15 23.57 11.29 21.90
N SER A 16 23.15 10.05 21.62
CA SER A 16 21.86 9.80 20.97
C SER A 16 20.76 9.94 22.02
N LYS A 17 19.78 10.81 21.76
CA LYS A 17 18.51 10.79 22.53
C LYS A 17 17.86 9.43 22.27
N SER A 18 17.66 8.64 23.32
CA SER A 18 16.85 7.43 23.21
C SER A 18 15.38 7.80 23.08
N LEU A 19 14.64 7.03 22.28
CA LEU A 19 13.24 7.26 21.98
C LEU A 19 12.27 6.82 23.10
N GLY A 20 12.79 6.23 24.19
CA GLY A 20 11.95 5.66 25.25
C GLY A 20 11.21 4.39 24.77
N PRO A 21 10.11 3.99 25.42
CA PRO A 21 9.29 2.86 24.98
C PRO A 21 8.61 3.14 23.64
N ILE A 22 8.64 2.16 22.72
CA ILE A 22 8.04 2.26 21.38
C ILE A 22 6.98 1.17 21.23
N GLY A 23 5.80 1.55 20.72
CA GLY A 23 4.69 0.61 20.51
C GLY A 23 4.71 -0.12 19.16
N ASP A 24 5.43 0.40 18.16
CA ASP A 24 5.47 -0.14 16.80
C ASP A 24 6.90 0.01 16.22
N LEU A 25 7.72 -1.05 16.30
CA LEU A 25 9.10 -1.00 15.79
C LEU A 25 9.18 -0.78 14.27
N GLU A 26 8.16 -1.18 13.52
CA GLU A 26 8.16 -1.16 12.05
C GLU A 26 8.27 0.26 11.50
N ARG A 27 7.66 1.24 12.17
CA ARG A 27 7.73 2.65 11.77
C ARG A 27 9.11 3.28 11.90
N HIS A 28 10.02 2.63 12.62
CA HIS A 28 11.35 3.15 12.94
C HIS A 28 12.48 2.49 12.16
N VAL A 29 12.25 1.34 11.53
CA VAL A 29 13.25 0.67 10.68
C VAL A 29 13.36 1.43 9.35
N GLN A 30 14.47 2.15 9.16
CA GLN A 30 14.76 2.85 7.90
C GLN A 30 15.09 1.85 6.78
N PRO A 31 14.64 2.05 5.53
CA PRO A 31 14.90 1.10 4.43
C PRO A 31 16.38 0.79 4.14
N ASP A 32 17.30 1.68 4.55
CA ASP A 32 18.73 1.56 4.35
C ASP A 32 19.55 1.43 5.65
N TRP A 33 18.92 0.96 6.74
CA TRP A 33 19.56 0.69 8.04
C TRP A 33 20.89 -0.08 7.93
N TRP A 34 20.96 -1.03 7.00
CA TRP A 34 22.08 -1.93 6.77
C TRP A 34 23.34 -1.20 6.28
N LYS A 35 23.26 0.05 5.85
CA LYS A 35 24.43 0.87 5.49
C LYS A 35 25.15 1.44 6.71
N HIS A 36 24.49 1.47 7.87
CA HIS A 36 24.90 2.30 9.00
C HIS A 36 25.13 1.51 10.29
N ILE A 37 24.49 0.35 10.44
CA ILE A 37 24.56 -0.44 11.68
C ILE A 37 25.90 -1.17 11.87
N PHE A 38 26.59 -1.50 10.78
CA PHE A 38 27.80 -2.33 10.80
C PHE A 38 29.06 -1.49 11.08
N ASP A 39 29.20 -1.05 12.33
CA ASP A 39 30.29 -0.20 12.80
C ASP A 39 31.06 -0.83 13.99
N SER A 40 31.75 0.00 14.78
CA SER A 40 32.47 -0.45 15.98
C SER A 40 31.55 -0.96 17.09
N VAL A 41 30.33 -0.44 17.18
CA VAL A 41 29.33 -0.87 18.17
C VAL A 41 28.88 -2.29 17.85
N TYR A 42 28.61 -2.59 16.58
CA TYR A 42 28.29 -3.95 16.13
C TYR A 42 29.36 -4.99 16.52
N LEU A 43 30.65 -4.70 16.30
CA LEU A 43 31.71 -5.64 16.70
C LEU A 43 31.82 -5.82 18.22
N MET A 44 31.38 -4.84 19.00
CA MET A 44 31.35 -4.92 20.45
C MET A 44 30.17 -5.79 20.92
N THR A 45 28.97 -5.60 20.35
CA THR A 45 27.75 -6.30 20.75
C THR A 45 27.79 -7.78 20.36
N ASP A 46 28.19 -8.10 19.13
CA ASP A 46 28.15 -9.46 18.56
C ASP A 46 29.50 -10.18 18.61
N GLY A 47 30.51 -9.53 19.21
CA GLY A 47 31.91 -9.98 19.20
C GLY A 47 32.16 -11.35 19.81
N ASP A 48 31.35 -11.82 20.76
CA ASP A 48 31.51 -13.14 21.38
C ASP A 48 31.20 -14.30 20.42
N VAL A 49 30.46 -14.03 19.34
CA VAL A 49 30.19 -14.98 18.27
C VAL A 49 31.09 -14.70 17.07
N VAL A 50 31.13 -13.45 16.60
CA VAL A 50 31.82 -13.14 15.34
C VAL A 50 33.34 -13.05 15.50
N ASN A 51 33.88 -12.86 16.70
CA ASN A 51 35.33 -12.90 16.92
C ASN A 51 35.81 -14.23 17.53
N ASP A 52 34.94 -15.23 17.69
CA ASP A 52 35.35 -16.54 18.19
C ASP A 52 36.08 -17.35 17.09
N PRO A 53 37.39 -17.64 17.26
CA PRO A 53 38.15 -18.39 16.26
C PRO A 53 37.70 -19.84 16.12
N LYS A 54 37.12 -20.44 17.17
CA LYS A 54 36.61 -21.81 17.14
C LYS A 54 35.36 -21.90 16.28
N ILE A 55 34.38 -21.00 16.52
CA ILE A 55 33.17 -20.91 15.70
C ILE A 55 33.54 -20.67 14.23
N THR A 56 34.45 -19.73 13.99
CA THR A 56 34.93 -19.43 12.62
C THR A 56 35.56 -20.64 11.95
N LYS A 57 36.37 -21.42 12.66
CA LYS A 57 36.99 -22.64 12.11
C LYS A 57 35.96 -23.70 11.74
N GLU A 58 34.96 -23.91 12.60
CA GLU A 58 33.88 -24.88 12.39
C GLU A 58 33.02 -24.47 11.19
N GLU A 59 32.68 -23.18 11.06
CA GLU A 59 31.93 -22.67 9.90
C GLU A 59 32.73 -22.81 8.59
N VAL A 60 34.04 -22.56 8.61
CA VAL A 60 34.90 -22.76 7.43
C VAL A 60 35.03 -24.25 7.07
N ASP A 61 35.06 -25.17 8.05
CA ASP A 61 35.01 -26.61 7.80
C ASP A 61 33.74 -27.01 7.04
N ILE A 62 32.59 -26.46 7.47
CA ILE A 62 31.30 -26.66 6.81
C ILE A 62 31.36 -26.14 5.37
N VAL A 63 31.85 -24.92 5.16
CA VAL A 63 31.94 -24.30 3.83
C VAL A 63 32.80 -25.15 2.88
N ILE A 64 34.00 -25.55 3.32
CA ILE A 64 34.92 -26.36 2.51
C ILE A 64 34.27 -27.70 2.15
N ARG A 65 33.62 -28.37 3.12
CA ARG A 65 32.96 -29.66 2.92
C ARG A 65 31.73 -29.55 2.01
N ALA A 66 30.86 -28.57 2.25
CA ALA A 66 29.58 -28.41 1.55
C ALA A 66 29.78 -28.06 0.07
N LEU A 67 30.80 -27.26 -0.24
CA LEU A 67 31.12 -26.85 -1.61
C LEU A 67 32.22 -27.68 -2.27
N ASP A 68 32.88 -28.60 -1.54
CA ASP A 68 34.06 -29.34 -2.00
C ASP A 68 35.16 -28.40 -2.55
N LEU A 69 35.47 -27.33 -1.81
CA LEU A 69 36.40 -26.28 -2.24
C LEU A 69 37.83 -26.79 -2.38
N LYS A 70 38.54 -26.31 -3.40
CA LYS A 70 39.95 -26.58 -3.68
C LYS A 70 40.80 -25.34 -3.41
N GLN A 71 42.05 -25.51 -2.99
CA GLN A 71 42.94 -24.39 -2.61
C GLN A 71 43.17 -23.34 -3.72
N ASP A 72 43.02 -23.74 -4.98
CA ASP A 72 43.18 -22.86 -6.14
C ASP A 72 41.86 -22.21 -6.60
N ASP A 73 40.71 -22.58 -6.02
CA ASP A 73 39.41 -21.96 -6.33
C ASP A 73 39.43 -20.47 -6.05
N ARG A 74 38.85 -19.67 -6.94
CA ARG A 74 38.61 -18.25 -6.69
C ARG A 74 37.32 -18.08 -5.91
N ILE A 75 37.42 -17.54 -4.70
CA ILE A 75 36.33 -17.45 -3.74
C ILE A 75 36.01 -15.98 -3.49
N LEU A 76 34.72 -15.63 -3.61
CA LEU A 76 34.19 -14.36 -3.11
C LEU A 76 33.47 -14.60 -1.78
N ASP A 77 33.94 -13.95 -0.73
CA ASP A 77 33.20 -13.78 0.52
C ASP A 77 32.35 -12.50 0.40
N LEU A 78 31.06 -12.67 0.11
CA LEU A 78 30.13 -11.58 -0.15
C LEU A 78 29.41 -11.18 1.14
N CYS A 79 29.42 -9.88 1.44
CA CYS A 79 29.08 -9.32 2.75
C CYS A 79 30.04 -9.84 3.84
N CYS A 80 31.36 -9.77 3.56
CA CYS A 80 32.39 -10.42 4.39
C CYS A 80 32.60 -9.81 5.78
N GLY A 81 31.96 -8.67 6.08
CA GLY A 81 32.18 -7.91 7.31
C GLY A 81 33.67 -7.62 7.55
N HIS A 82 34.17 -7.99 8.73
CA HIS A 82 35.57 -7.81 9.10
C HIS A 82 36.48 -8.97 8.63
N GLY A 83 35.99 -9.84 7.75
CA GLY A 83 36.80 -10.80 6.99
C GLY A 83 37.18 -12.08 7.71
N ARG A 84 36.53 -12.45 8.82
CA ARG A 84 36.92 -13.62 9.63
C ARG A 84 37.00 -14.93 8.84
N HIS A 85 36.04 -15.19 7.95
CA HIS A 85 36.01 -16.39 7.13
C HIS A 85 37.04 -16.32 6.01
N SER A 86 37.12 -15.18 5.32
CA SER A 86 38.13 -14.92 4.30
C SER A 86 39.57 -15.14 4.80
N LEU A 87 39.89 -14.62 5.99
CA LEU A 87 41.21 -14.77 6.61
C LEU A 87 41.48 -16.22 7.01
N GLU A 88 40.48 -16.91 7.57
CA GLU A 88 40.63 -18.32 7.95
C GLU A 88 40.82 -19.23 6.72
N LEU A 89 40.13 -18.97 5.61
CA LEU A 89 40.41 -19.65 4.33
C LEU A 89 41.85 -19.40 3.87
N ALA A 90 42.34 -18.16 3.94
CA ALA A 90 43.72 -17.85 3.58
C ALA A 90 44.74 -18.58 4.47
N ARG A 91 44.51 -18.68 5.79
CA ARG A 91 45.36 -19.47 6.72
C ARG A 91 45.42 -20.95 6.34
N ARG A 92 44.36 -21.48 5.72
CA ARG A 92 44.26 -22.87 5.26
C ARG A 92 44.84 -23.10 3.86
N GLY A 93 45.47 -22.10 3.27
CA GLY A 93 46.19 -22.20 2.00
C GLY A 93 45.38 -21.86 0.76
N PHE A 94 44.16 -21.31 0.90
CA PHE A 94 43.41 -20.77 -0.24
C PHE A 94 44.05 -19.47 -0.71
N LYS A 95 44.46 -19.43 -1.98
CA LYS A 95 45.29 -18.32 -2.50
C LYS A 95 44.48 -17.19 -3.14
N ASN A 96 43.24 -17.47 -3.54
CA ASN A 96 42.42 -16.61 -4.39
C ASN A 96 41.13 -16.17 -3.67
N VAL A 97 41.26 -15.61 -2.48
CA VAL A 97 40.13 -15.15 -1.65
C VAL A 97 39.97 -13.63 -1.79
N GLU A 98 38.77 -13.20 -2.17
CA GLU A 98 38.37 -11.79 -2.21
C GLU A 98 37.15 -11.59 -1.30
N GLY A 99 37.16 -10.54 -0.48
CA GLY A 99 36.02 -10.15 0.36
C GLY A 99 35.39 -8.84 -0.13
N LEU A 100 34.06 -8.76 -0.10
CA LEU A 100 33.32 -7.53 -0.41
C LEU A 100 32.28 -7.24 0.67
N ASP A 101 32.23 -6.00 1.15
CA ASP A 101 31.25 -5.55 2.13
C ASP A 101 30.89 -4.08 1.92
N ILE A 102 29.69 -3.67 2.34
CA ILE A 102 29.26 -2.27 2.25
C ILE A 102 29.90 -1.40 3.34
N SER A 103 30.24 -1.98 4.49
CA SER A 103 30.81 -1.24 5.61
C SER A 103 32.28 -0.92 5.38
N LYS A 104 32.53 0.36 5.08
CA LYS A 104 33.89 0.91 5.04
C LYS A 104 34.67 0.65 6.33
N TYR A 105 34.00 0.70 7.49
CA TYR A 105 34.63 0.43 8.77
C TYR A 105 35.10 -1.03 8.85
N LEU A 106 34.22 -2.00 8.58
CA LEU A 106 34.59 -3.41 8.68
C LEU A 106 35.64 -3.81 7.64
N ILE A 107 35.58 -3.26 6.42
CA ILE A 107 36.63 -3.45 5.41
C ILE A 107 37.98 -2.93 5.89
N SER A 108 38.02 -1.81 6.63
CA SER A 108 39.26 -1.28 7.19
C SER A 108 39.86 -2.21 8.25
N VAL A 109 39.02 -2.82 9.09
CA VAL A 109 39.41 -3.83 10.08
C VAL A 109 39.93 -5.09 9.40
N ALA A 110 39.22 -5.59 8.39
CA ALA A 110 39.62 -6.79 7.62
C ALA A 110 41.02 -6.62 6.99
N ARG A 111 41.28 -5.45 6.40
CA ARG A 111 42.58 -5.11 5.80
C ARG A 111 43.70 -5.02 6.86
N ALA A 112 43.41 -4.47 8.03
CA ALA A 112 44.37 -4.40 9.12
C ALA A 112 44.78 -5.81 9.59
N HIS A 113 43.81 -6.69 9.86
CA HIS A 113 44.08 -8.07 10.26
C HIS A 113 44.84 -8.86 9.19
N ALA A 114 44.47 -8.70 7.90
CA ALA A 114 45.20 -9.33 6.80
C ALA A 114 46.68 -8.90 6.77
N SER A 115 46.93 -7.60 6.97
CA SER A 115 48.29 -7.04 6.99
C SER A 115 49.08 -7.50 8.21
N GLU A 116 48.47 -7.56 9.39
CA GLU A 116 49.11 -8.00 10.63
C GLU A 116 49.55 -9.47 10.55
N GLU A 117 48.76 -10.31 9.89
CA GLU A 117 49.06 -11.74 9.72
C GLU A 117 49.84 -12.08 8.45
N GLY A 118 50.13 -11.09 7.59
CA GLY A 118 50.80 -11.31 6.31
C GLY A 118 49.98 -12.15 5.31
N LEU A 119 48.66 -12.12 5.42
CA LEU A 119 47.74 -12.87 4.56
C LEU A 119 47.39 -12.06 3.32
N ASN A 120 47.48 -12.70 2.15
CA ASN A 120 47.15 -12.06 0.87
C ASN A 120 45.66 -12.23 0.54
N VAL A 121 44.80 -11.39 1.13
CA VAL A 121 43.35 -11.35 0.88
C VAL A 121 42.96 -9.95 0.41
N LYS A 122 42.19 -9.86 -0.67
CA LYS A 122 41.74 -8.57 -1.20
C LYS A 122 40.35 -8.23 -0.67
N PHE A 123 40.24 -7.13 0.07
CA PHE A 123 38.97 -6.61 0.58
C PHE A 123 38.53 -5.36 -0.17
N THR A 124 37.27 -5.31 -0.61
CA THR A 124 36.68 -4.23 -1.42
C THR A 124 35.41 -3.70 -0.77
N GLU A 125 35.26 -2.38 -0.69
CA GLU A 125 34.00 -1.74 -0.30
C GLU A 125 33.04 -1.75 -1.50
N GLY A 126 31.81 -2.24 -1.33
CA GLY A 126 30.83 -2.31 -2.42
C GLY A 126 29.44 -2.77 -2.01
N ASP A 127 28.46 -2.54 -2.90
CA ASP A 127 27.07 -2.99 -2.74
C ASP A 127 26.87 -4.36 -3.38
N ALA A 128 26.33 -5.33 -2.64
CA ALA A 128 26.11 -6.69 -3.10
C ALA A 128 25.15 -6.79 -4.31
N ARG A 129 24.34 -5.74 -4.56
CA ARG A 129 23.43 -5.66 -5.71
C ARG A 129 24.12 -5.22 -7.00
N HIS A 130 25.38 -4.77 -6.92
CA HIS A 130 26.18 -4.36 -8.07
C HIS A 130 27.65 -4.71 -7.86
N LEU A 131 28.02 -5.94 -8.24
CA LEU A 131 29.33 -6.49 -7.97
C LEU A 131 30.36 -5.97 -8.99
N PRO A 132 31.49 -5.38 -8.54
CA PRO A 132 32.51 -4.79 -9.42
C PRO A 132 33.44 -5.84 -10.04
N TYR A 133 32.89 -6.97 -10.46
CA TYR A 133 33.62 -8.10 -11.03
C TYR A 133 33.10 -8.45 -12.43
N PRO A 134 33.97 -8.96 -13.33
CA PRO A 134 33.53 -9.50 -14.61
C PRO A 134 32.56 -10.67 -14.47
N ASN A 135 31.88 -11.00 -15.56
CA ASN A 135 31.08 -12.22 -15.63
C ASN A 135 31.99 -13.45 -15.49
N GLU A 136 31.49 -14.52 -14.87
CA GLU A 136 32.16 -15.82 -14.80
C GLU A 136 33.58 -15.76 -14.22
N TYR A 137 33.72 -15.05 -13.12
CA TYR A 137 34.99 -14.77 -12.47
C TYR A 137 35.29 -15.71 -11.29
N PHE A 138 34.30 -16.05 -10.47
CA PHE A 138 34.47 -16.84 -9.24
C PHE A 138 34.08 -18.31 -9.40
N ASP A 139 34.84 -19.21 -8.78
CA ASP A 139 34.50 -20.63 -8.66
C ASP A 139 33.48 -20.85 -7.53
N ALA A 140 33.58 -20.05 -6.45
CA ALA A 140 32.63 -20.05 -5.35
C ALA A 140 32.27 -18.64 -4.86
N VAL A 141 31.02 -18.45 -4.46
CA VAL A 141 30.55 -17.26 -3.73
C VAL A 141 29.95 -17.70 -2.40
N LEU A 142 30.34 -17.04 -1.31
CA LEU A 142 29.89 -17.31 0.05
C LEU A 142 29.06 -16.12 0.53
N ILE A 143 27.89 -16.36 1.10
CA ILE A 143 27.11 -15.35 1.83
C ILE A 143 26.91 -15.90 3.24
N LEU A 144 27.73 -15.44 4.19
CA LEU A 144 27.87 -16.07 5.50
C LEU A 144 27.33 -15.18 6.62
N GLY A 145 27.06 -15.79 7.78
CA GLY A 145 26.76 -15.04 9.00
C GLY A 145 25.47 -14.25 8.92
N ASN A 146 24.46 -14.79 8.22
CA ASN A 146 23.12 -14.20 8.17
C ASN A 146 23.06 -12.86 7.40
N SER A 147 23.88 -12.72 6.37
CA SER A 147 24.10 -11.47 5.62
C SER A 147 23.23 -11.33 4.36
N PHE A 148 22.02 -11.88 4.38
CA PHE A 148 21.05 -11.85 3.27
C PHE A 148 19.63 -11.59 3.80
N GLY A 149 18.78 -10.92 3.01
CA GLY A 149 17.42 -10.54 3.43
C GLY A 149 17.31 -9.18 4.13
N TYR A 150 18.27 -8.27 3.96
CA TYR A 150 18.30 -6.98 4.66
C TYR A 150 17.43 -5.90 4.01
N PHE A 151 17.05 -6.10 2.76
CA PHE A 151 16.34 -5.10 1.97
C PHE A 151 14.83 -5.12 2.25
N ASP A 152 14.23 -3.94 2.16
CA ASP A 152 12.78 -3.75 2.32
C ASP A 152 11.99 -4.48 1.21
N ASP A 153 12.51 -4.47 -0.03
CA ASP A 153 11.96 -5.17 -1.19
C ASP A 153 12.70 -6.49 -1.45
N ALA A 154 11.96 -7.60 -1.57
CA ALA A 154 12.51 -8.92 -1.89
C ALA A 154 13.17 -8.97 -3.29
N LYS A 155 12.87 -8.04 -4.20
CA LYS A 155 13.56 -7.94 -5.49
C LYS A 155 15.02 -7.52 -5.34
N ASP A 156 15.38 -6.80 -4.28
CA ASP A 156 16.78 -6.47 -4.00
C ASP A 156 17.55 -7.74 -3.58
N ASP A 157 16.94 -8.65 -2.82
CA ASP A 157 17.51 -9.96 -2.50
C ASP A 157 17.76 -10.77 -3.79
N LEU A 158 16.79 -10.78 -4.70
CA LEU A 158 16.94 -11.41 -6.02
C LEU A 158 18.02 -10.74 -6.88
N ARG A 159 18.19 -9.42 -6.81
CA ARG A 159 19.27 -8.71 -7.52
C ARG A 159 20.65 -9.14 -7.03
N VAL A 160 20.83 -9.34 -5.73
CA VAL A 160 22.07 -9.92 -5.18
C VAL A 160 22.31 -11.30 -5.80
N LEU A 161 21.30 -12.18 -5.81
CA LEU A 161 21.46 -13.53 -6.37
C LEU A 161 21.70 -13.54 -7.89
N ASN A 162 21.13 -12.59 -8.63
CA ASN A 162 21.42 -12.41 -10.06
C ASN A 162 22.88 -12.00 -10.29
N GLU A 163 23.43 -11.10 -9.45
CA GLU A 163 24.84 -10.75 -9.51
C GLU A 163 25.74 -11.92 -9.13
N VAL A 164 25.36 -12.71 -8.11
CA VAL A 164 26.03 -13.97 -7.76
C VAL A 164 26.04 -14.93 -8.95
N HIS A 165 24.89 -15.16 -9.59
CA HIS A 165 24.82 -15.99 -10.81
C HIS A 165 25.72 -15.47 -11.92
N ARG A 166 25.74 -14.14 -12.15
CA ARG A 166 26.55 -13.49 -13.18
C ARG A 166 28.04 -13.70 -12.95
N VAL A 167 28.53 -13.48 -11.73
CA VAL A 167 29.96 -13.56 -11.41
C VAL A 167 30.46 -14.99 -11.19
N LEU A 168 29.58 -15.96 -10.93
CA LEU A 168 29.96 -17.37 -10.87
C LEU A 168 30.36 -17.90 -12.25
N LYS A 169 31.45 -18.67 -12.32
CA LYS A 169 31.83 -19.47 -13.50
C LYS A 169 30.78 -20.54 -13.79
N GLN A 170 30.82 -21.11 -15.00
CA GLN A 170 30.07 -22.34 -15.30
C GLN A 170 30.38 -23.41 -14.26
N HIS A 171 29.33 -24.04 -13.72
CA HIS A 171 29.40 -24.99 -12.59
C HIS A 171 29.91 -24.42 -11.26
N GLY A 172 30.17 -23.11 -11.17
CA GLY A 172 30.51 -22.43 -9.93
C GLY A 172 29.39 -22.56 -8.90
N LYS A 173 29.74 -22.49 -7.61
CA LYS A 173 28.82 -22.80 -6.51
C LYS A 173 28.60 -21.59 -5.60
N VAL A 174 27.42 -21.50 -5.01
CA VAL A 174 27.13 -20.55 -3.93
C VAL A 174 26.79 -21.31 -2.67
N LEU A 175 27.22 -20.81 -1.52
CA LEU A 175 26.73 -21.22 -0.21
C LEU A 175 26.16 -20.01 0.53
N ILE A 176 24.96 -20.19 1.09
CA ILE A 176 24.26 -19.20 1.89
C ILE A 176 24.04 -19.80 3.29
N ASP A 177 24.51 -19.07 4.30
CA ASP A 177 24.27 -19.32 5.72
C ASP A 177 23.33 -18.23 6.25
N LEU A 178 22.07 -18.61 6.52
CA LEU A 178 20.97 -17.70 6.82
C LEU A 178 20.12 -18.22 7.98
N THR A 179 19.52 -17.33 8.77
CA THR A 179 18.45 -17.63 9.72
C THR A 179 17.40 -18.58 9.15
N ASN A 180 17.00 -19.56 9.94
CA ASN A 180 15.81 -20.34 9.70
C ASN A 180 14.55 -19.51 10.04
N GLY A 181 13.89 -18.97 9.01
CA GLY A 181 12.72 -18.12 9.17
C GLY A 181 11.54 -18.81 9.87
N ASP A 182 11.31 -20.09 9.61
CA ASP A 182 10.23 -20.85 10.25
C ASP A 182 10.45 -21.06 11.75
N TYR A 183 11.71 -21.23 12.14
CA TYR A 183 12.09 -21.31 13.54
C TYR A 183 11.91 -19.95 14.21
N VAL A 184 12.44 -18.88 13.63
CA VAL A 184 12.42 -17.54 14.23
C VAL A 184 11.01 -17.01 14.39
N ARG A 185 10.11 -17.20 13.41
CA ARG A 185 8.70 -16.79 13.52
C ARG A 185 8.00 -17.35 14.78
N LYS A 186 8.44 -18.51 15.27
CA LYS A 186 7.81 -19.22 16.39
C LYS A 186 8.55 -19.04 17.72
N ASN A 187 9.86 -18.75 17.67
CA ASN A 187 10.73 -18.89 18.84
C ASN A 187 11.55 -17.62 19.16
N TYR A 188 11.37 -16.51 18.44
CA TYR A 188 12.10 -15.28 18.77
C TYR A 188 11.72 -14.78 20.17
N GLU A 189 12.71 -14.28 20.92
CA GLU A 189 12.46 -13.61 22.18
C GLU A 189 12.10 -12.13 21.92
N PRO A 190 10.90 -11.66 22.31
CA PRO A 190 10.47 -10.29 22.02
C PRO A 190 11.31 -9.24 22.72
N ARG A 191 11.90 -9.56 23.87
CA ARG A 191 12.80 -8.66 24.60
C ARG A 191 13.88 -9.44 25.31
N SER A 192 15.14 -9.06 25.12
CA SER A 192 16.28 -9.61 25.85
C SER A 192 17.22 -8.51 26.34
N TRP A 193 17.96 -8.83 27.41
CA TRP A 193 18.92 -7.94 28.05
C TRP A 193 20.23 -8.71 28.27
N GLU A 194 21.34 -8.09 27.91
CA GLU A 194 22.65 -8.75 27.97
C GLU A 194 23.73 -7.79 28.45
N TRP A 195 24.51 -8.22 29.43
CA TRP A 195 25.77 -7.58 29.77
C TRP A 195 26.87 -8.05 28.83
N ILE A 196 27.43 -7.13 28.06
CA ILE A 196 28.54 -7.40 27.13
C ILE A 196 29.85 -7.50 27.90
N ASP A 197 30.03 -6.61 28.89
CA ASP A 197 31.11 -6.56 29.87
C ASP A 197 30.62 -5.87 31.17
N ASP A 198 31.53 -5.44 32.05
CA ASP A 198 31.22 -4.76 33.32
C ASP A 198 30.64 -3.35 33.15
N LYS A 199 30.71 -2.77 31.95
CA LYS A 199 30.32 -1.40 31.65
C LYS A 199 29.23 -1.27 30.60
N HIS A 200 28.97 -2.29 29.80
CA HIS A 200 28.04 -2.22 28.67
C HIS A 200 26.86 -3.20 28.82
N LEU A 201 25.65 -2.65 28.74
CA LEU A 201 24.37 -3.37 28.73
C LEU A 201 23.69 -3.16 27.38
N VAL A 202 23.18 -4.23 26.77
CA VAL A 202 22.42 -4.17 25.52
C VAL A 202 21.00 -4.65 25.78
N CYS A 203 20.02 -3.85 25.35
CA CYS A 203 18.62 -4.23 25.30
C CYS A 203 18.21 -4.45 23.85
N ARG A 204 17.59 -5.59 23.56
CA ARG A 204 17.05 -5.91 22.24
C ARG A 204 15.55 -6.08 22.34
N GLU A 205 14.80 -5.31 21.57
CA GLU A 205 13.36 -5.48 21.38
C GLU A 205 13.11 -6.01 19.98
N ARG A 206 12.22 -7.00 19.83
CA ARG A 206 11.92 -7.62 18.54
C ARG A 206 10.43 -7.82 18.34
N THR A 207 9.99 -7.70 17.09
CA THR A 207 8.63 -8.05 16.66
C THR A 207 8.66 -8.57 15.24
N LEU A 208 7.68 -9.37 14.86
CA LEU A 208 7.42 -9.63 13.45
C LEU A 208 6.81 -8.37 12.80
N SER A 209 7.14 -8.13 11.53
CA SER A 209 6.41 -7.19 10.68
C SER A 209 4.93 -7.56 10.58
N ARG A 210 4.07 -6.62 10.17
CA ARG A 210 2.62 -6.86 10.08
C ARG A 210 2.24 -8.04 9.19
N ASP A 211 3.04 -8.29 8.14
CA ASP A 211 2.87 -9.42 7.23
C ASP A 211 3.54 -10.73 7.69
N GLY A 212 4.22 -10.71 8.83
CA GLY A 212 4.95 -11.86 9.39
C GLY A 212 6.20 -12.29 8.60
N ARG A 213 6.62 -11.50 7.60
CA ARG A 213 7.74 -11.86 6.70
C ARG A 213 9.10 -11.40 7.18
N ARG A 214 9.17 -10.45 8.12
CA ARG A 214 10.44 -9.89 8.63
C ARG A 214 10.46 -9.93 10.14
N LEU A 215 11.65 -10.14 10.71
CA LEU A 215 11.93 -9.84 12.10
C LEU A 215 12.48 -8.43 12.17
N LEU A 216 11.78 -7.57 12.89
CA LEU A 216 12.15 -6.19 13.15
C LEU A 216 12.75 -6.13 14.55
N ALA A 217 13.86 -5.43 14.69
CA ALA A 217 14.59 -5.33 15.94
C ALA A 217 14.99 -3.89 16.22
N ARG A 218 15.02 -3.57 17.51
CA ARG A 218 15.65 -2.38 18.06
C ARG A 218 16.72 -2.83 19.03
N GLU A 219 17.88 -2.22 18.94
CA GLU A 219 19.00 -2.44 19.85
C GLU A 219 19.37 -1.14 20.54
N VAL A 220 19.33 -1.15 21.88
CA VAL A 220 19.74 -0.03 22.72
C VAL A 220 20.99 -0.45 23.49
N VAL A 221 22.12 0.18 23.17
CA VAL A 221 23.42 -0.08 23.78
C VAL A 221 23.70 1.01 24.82
N ILE A 222 23.93 0.59 26.06
CA ILE A 222 24.04 1.47 27.24
C ILE A 222 25.40 1.25 27.88
N HIS A 223 26.13 2.33 28.15
CA HIS A 223 27.31 2.31 29.01
C HIS A 223 26.95 2.87 30.38
N VAL A 224 27.36 2.19 31.46
CA VAL A 224 26.98 2.53 32.85
C VAL A 224 27.27 3.98 33.23
N ASP A 225 28.45 4.50 32.86
CA ASP A 225 28.83 5.91 33.14
C ASP A 225 28.37 6.92 32.07
N ASN A 226 28.23 6.49 30.81
CA ASN A 226 28.08 7.39 29.66
C ASN A 226 26.65 7.44 29.10
N GLY A 227 25.74 6.60 29.60
CA GLY A 227 24.36 6.50 29.12
C GLY A 227 24.24 5.75 27.79
N VAL A 228 23.25 6.11 26.98
CA VAL A 228 22.94 5.44 25.71
C VAL A 228 24.00 5.76 24.66
N LEU A 229 24.74 4.74 24.23
CA LEU A 229 25.72 4.80 23.15
C LEU A 229 25.08 4.66 21.77
N ALA A 230 24.05 3.81 21.65
CA ALA A 230 23.33 3.57 20.42
C ALA A 230 21.86 3.21 20.70
N ASP A 231 20.96 3.67 19.83
CA ASP A 231 19.54 3.30 19.78
C ASP A 231 19.21 3.10 18.29
N GLN A 232 19.31 1.86 17.83
CA GLN A 232 19.36 1.50 16.40
C GLN A 232 18.26 0.50 16.05
N PHE A 233 17.78 0.57 14.81
CA PHE A 233 16.68 -0.24 14.31
C PHE A 233 17.12 -0.98 13.05
N TYR A 234 16.76 -2.25 12.95
CA TYR A 234 17.06 -3.09 11.80
C TYR A 234 15.96 -4.11 11.55
N GLY A 235 15.90 -4.65 10.34
CA GLY A 235 14.86 -5.60 9.98
C GLY A 235 15.31 -6.56 8.89
N VAL A 236 15.21 -7.86 9.17
CA VAL A 236 15.68 -8.95 8.30
C VAL A 236 14.51 -9.80 7.85
N ARG A 237 14.47 -10.14 6.57
CA ARG A 237 13.48 -11.05 5.99
C ARG A 237 13.74 -12.47 6.43
N LEU A 238 12.67 -13.13 6.87
CA LEU A 238 12.68 -14.50 7.31
C LEU A 238 12.34 -15.39 6.11
N TYR A 239 13.32 -16.14 5.62
CA TYR A 239 13.11 -17.15 4.59
C TYR A 239 13.00 -18.54 5.24
N SER A 240 11.96 -19.29 4.86
CA SER A 240 11.97 -20.75 4.98
C SER A 240 12.93 -21.37 3.95
N PHE A 241 13.27 -22.65 4.12
CA PHE A 241 14.09 -23.35 3.13
C PHE A 241 13.43 -23.37 1.74
N GLU A 242 12.11 -23.59 1.67
CA GLU A 242 11.40 -23.63 0.37
C GLU A 242 11.32 -22.25 -0.29
N GLU A 243 11.14 -21.18 0.48
CA GLU A 243 11.17 -19.81 -0.06
C GLU A 243 12.57 -19.44 -0.58
N LEU A 244 13.63 -19.76 0.18
CA LEU A 244 15.01 -19.53 -0.25
C LEU A 244 15.36 -20.36 -1.50
N LYS A 245 14.92 -21.62 -1.55
CA LYS A 245 15.11 -22.50 -2.69
C LYS A 245 14.42 -21.98 -3.94
N ALA A 246 13.18 -21.50 -3.82
CA ALA A 246 12.47 -20.88 -4.95
C ALA A 246 13.22 -19.66 -5.49
N LEU A 247 13.72 -18.80 -4.60
CA LEU A 247 14.46 -17.60 -4.96
C LEU A 247 15.80 -17.93 -5.66
N LEU A 248 16.51 -18.96 -5.19
CA LEU A 248 17.74 -19.46 -5.83
C LEU A 248 17.45 -19.99 -7.24
N LEU A 249 16.39 -20.78 -7.40
CA LEU A 249 15.96 -21.30 -8.70
C LEU A 249 15.62 -20.18 -9.69
N GLU A 250 14.92 -19.15 -9.22
CA GLU A 250 14.59 -17.97 -10.02
C GLU A 250 15.82 -17.19 -10.49
N ALA A 251 16.84 -17.06 -9.64
CA ALA A 251 18.12 -16.45 -10.00
C ALA A 251 18.94 -17.27 -11.02
N GLY A 252 18.46 -18.45 -11.42
CA GLY A 252 19.14 -19.36 -12.35
C GLY A 252 20.16 -20.27 -11.68
N LEU A 253 20.12 -20.38 -10.35
CA LEU A 253 20.92 -21.34 -9.58
C LEU A 253 20.14 -22.65 -9.47
N VAL A 254 20.82 -23.78 -9.62
CA VAL A 254 20.21 -25.11 -9.66
C VAL A 254 20.88 -26.04 -8.65
N ASP A 255 20.36 -27.26 -8.51
CA ASP A 255 20.80 -28.26 -7.51
C ASP A 255 20.87 -27.68 -6.10
N VAL A 256 19.82 -26.98 -5.68
CA VAL A 256 19.71 -26.41 -4.33
C VAL A 256 19.66 -27.54 -3.30
N ARG A 257 20.56 -27.49 -2.32
CA ARG A 257 20.70 -28.50 -1.26
C ARG A 257 20.77 -27.82 0.10
N LEU A 258 19.96 -28.30 1.04
CA LEU A 258 20.13 -28.05 2.47
C LEU A 258 21.15 -29.05 3.00
N HIS A 259 22.25 -28.58 3.59
CA HIS A 259 23.29 -29.43 4.17
C HIS A 259 22.99 -29.76 5.63
N GLU A 260 22.83 -28.72 6.44
CA GLU A 260 22.62 -28.83 7.88
C GLU A 260 21.87 -27.62 8.42
N THR A 261 21.20 -27.81 9.56
CA THR A 261 20.64 -26.72 10.37
C THR A 261 21.53 -26.54 11.58
N LEU A 262 22.19 -25.39 11.70
CA LEU A 262 23.09 -25.08 12.81
C LEU A 262 22.34 -24.40 13.95
N PHE A 263 22.67 -24.80 15.18
CA PHE A 263 22.25 -24.11 16.40
C PHE A 263 23.50 -23.51 17.04
N THR A 264 23.53 -22.20 17.20
CA THR A 264 24.67 -21.48 17.77
C THR A 264 24.40 -21.24 19.26
N THR A 265 25.42 -21.39 20.10
CA THR A 265 25.33 -21.10 21.54
C THR A 265 26.37 -20.05 21.92
N SER A 266 25.98 -19.02 22.68
CA SER A 266 26.89 -18.02 23.19
C SER A 266 27.58 -18.47 24.48
N SER A 267 28.84 -18.08 24.64
CA SER A 267 29.61 -18.27 25.88
C SER A 267 29.11 -17.39 27.03
N ARG A 268 28.38 -16.31 26.73
CA ARG A 268 27.74 -15.39 27.71
C ARG A 268 26.31 -15.79 28.06
N GLY A 269 25.77 -16.86 27.45
CA GLY A 269 24.37 -17.25 27.61
C GLY A 269 23.40 -16.27 26.97
N GLN A 270 23.84 -15.52 25.96
CA GLN A 270 23.03 -14.51 25.28
C GLN A 270 21.87 -15.13 24.50
N ASP A 271 20.78 -14.37 24.37
CA ASP A 271 19.74 -14.67 23.38
C ASP A 271 20.31 -14.51 21.97
N MET A 272 20.46 -15.64 21.30
CA MET A 272 21.09 -15.71 19.97
C MET A 272 20.23 -15.08 18.87
N GLY A 273 18.96 -14.74 19.15
CA GLY A 273 18.05 -14.13 18.20
C GLY A 273 18.07 -14.84 16.84
N MET A 274 18.52 -14.11 15.82
CA MET A 274 18.59 -14.61 14.44
C MET A 274 19.69 -15.69 14.24
N MET A 275 20.73 -15.71 15.07
CA MET A 275 21.81 -16.71 15.02
C MET A 275 21.47 -18.04 15.73
N GLY A 276 20.31 -18.12 16.40
CA GLY A 276 19.89 -19.29 17.18
C GLY A 276 19.57 -20.53 16.35
N SER A 277 19.11 -20.37 15.11
CA SER A 277 18.91 -21.47 14.15
C SER A 277 19.20 -20.98 12.73
N ARG A 278 20.13 -21.64 12.03
CA ARG A 278 20.59 -21.25 10.70
C ARG A 278 20.49 -22.40 9.70
N LEU A 279 20.08 -22.10 8.47
CA LEU A 279 20.05 -22.96 7.31
C LEU A 279 21.35 -22.81 6.53
N ILE A 280 22.05 -23.93 6.29
CA ILE A 280 23.21 -23.97 5.38
C ILE A 280 22.77 -24.53 4.04
N VAL A 281 22.65 -23.64 3.05
CA VAL A 281 22.12 -23.98 1.72
C VAL A 281 23.17 -23.74 0.66
N SER A 282 23.40 -24.72 -0.23
CA SER A 282 24.24 -24.54 -1.41
C SER A 282 23.44 -24.67 -2.70
N ALA A 283 23.89 -24.00 -3.76
CA ALA A 283 23.41 -24.20 -5.12
C ALA A 283 24.57 -24.06 -6.12
N ARG A 284 24.35 -24.45 -7.38
CA ARG A 284 25.32 -24.25 -8.48
C ARG A 284 24.75 -23.35 -9.56
N LYS A 285 25.63 -22.71 -10.33
CA LYS A 285 25.23 -21.99 -11.54
C LYS A 285 24.58 -22.97 -12.54
N GLY A 286 23.33 -22.69 -12.90
CA GLY A 286 22.60 -23.38 -13.95
C GLY A 286 22.67 -22.63 -15.28
N VAL A 287 22.29 -23.32 -16.35
CA VAL A 287 21.93 -22.67 -17.60
C VAL A 287 20.61 -21.96 -17.33
N LYS A 288 20.63 -20.62 -17.32
CA LYS A 288 19.40 -19.83 -17.24
C LYS A 288 18.55 -20.29 -18.45
N PRO A 289 17.35 -20.86 -18.27
CA PRO A 289 16.55 -21.25 -19.41
C PRO A 289 16.43 -20.04 -20.35
N GLN A 290 16.64 -20.26 -21.65
CA GLN A 290 16.22 -19.31 -22.68
C GLN A 290 14.69 -19.32 -22.71
N ASN A 291 14.10 -18.81 -21.64
CA ASN A 291 12.71 -18.45 -21.59
C ASN A 291 12.67 -16.94 -21.53
N HIS A 292 11.79 -16.40 -22.38
CA HIS A 292 11.12 -15.15 -22.15
C HIS A 292 11.07 -14.85 -20.65
N TYR A 293 11.53 -13.66 -20.28
CA TYR A 293 11.24 -13.02 -19.02
C TYR A 293 9.83 -13.45 -18.57
N VAL A 294 9.73 -14.37 -17.60
CA VAL A 294 8.50 -14.56 -16.84
C VAL A 294 8.81 -13.77 -15.57
N PRO A 295 8.37 -12.51 -15.47
CA PRO A 295 8.65 -11.72 -14.29
C PRO A 295 8.01 -12.45 -13.10
N PHE A 296 8.71 -12.50 -11.96
CA PHE A 296 8.01 -12.39 -10.68
C PHE A 296 7.03 -11.23 -10.86
N GLU A 297 5.72 -11.46 -10.76
CA GLU A 297 4.74 -10.40 -11.01
C GLU A 297 5.18 -9.19 -10.20
N GLU A 298 5.62 -8.16 -10.92
CA GLU A 298 6.14 -6.97 -10.30
C GLU A 298 4.97 -6.37 -9.54
N LEU A 299 4.96 -6.46 -8.20
CA LEU A 299 3.82 -5.98 -7.42
C LEU A 299 3.52 -4.56 -7.87
N LYS A 300 2.36 -4.40 -8.48
CA LYS A 300 1.94 -3.16 -9.09
C LYS A 300 1.73 -2.17 -7.94
N THR A 301 2.48 -1.06 -7.96
CA THR A 301 2.34 -0.08 -6.88
C THR A 301 1.05 0.71 -7.09
N VAL A 302 0.10 0.51 -6.19
CA VAL A 302 -1.18 1.23 -6.18
C VAL A 302 -1.14 2.26 -5.07
N VAL A 303 -1.22 3.54 -5.42
CA VAL A 303 -1.34 4.62 -4.45
C VAL A 303 -2.82 4.80 -4.11
N VAL A 304 -3.17 4.80 -2.83
CA VAL A 304 -4.52 5.03 -2.33
C VAL A 304 -4.59 6.46 -1.84
N LEU A 305 -5.42 7.29 -2.49
CA LEU A 305 -5.70 8.66 -2.05
C LEU A 305 -6.93 8.68 -1.17
N LEU A 306 -6.82 9.35 -0.01
CA LEU A 306 -7.87 9.49 0.99
C LEU A 306 -7.96 10.96 1.43
N GLY A 307 -9.07 11.38 2.03
CA GLY A 307 -9.16 12.65 2.76
C GLY A 307 -8.14 12.75 3.89
N ASP A 308 -7.86 13.99 4.34
CA ASP A 308 -6.80 14.29 5.29
C ASP A 308 -7.31 14.39 6.74
N PRO A 309 -7.04 13.42 7.62
CA PRO A 309 -7.54 13.44 9.00
C PRO A 309 -6.96 14.57 9.85
N ARG A 310 -5.89 15.24 9.40
CA ARG A 310 -5.27 16.37 10.10
C ARG A 310 -5.99 17.70 9.84
N ARG A 311 -6.92 17.73 8.88
CA ARG A 311 -7.59 18.95 8.43
C ARG A 311 -9.06 18.95 8.82
N ARG A 312 -9.60 20.17 8.94
CA ARG A 312 -11.03 20.37 9.16
C ARG A 312 -11.79 19.91 7.93
N ASP A 313 -12.87 19.17 8.14
CA ASP A 313 -13.80 18.73 7.10
C ASP A 313 -15.18 19.35 7.38
N PRO A 314 -15.75 20.18 6.50
CA PRO A 314 -17.02 20.87 6.76
C PRO A 314 -18.26 19.96 6.74
N VAL A 315 -18.16 18.75 6.19
CA VAL A 315 -19.25 17.78 6.07
C VAL A 315 -19.33 16.89 7.30
N LYS A 316 -18.20 16.58 7.96
CA LYS A 316 -18.19 15.68 9.12
C LYS A 316 -18.72 16.34 10.40
N PRO A 317 -19.33 15.57 11.33
CA PRO A 317 -19.68 16.06 12.67
C PRO A 317 -18.50 16.72 13.37
N ASN A 318 -18.73 17.88 14.00
CA ASN A 318 -17.70 18.70 14.68
C ASN A 318 -16.54 19.19 13.78
N GLY A 319 -16.62 18.93 12.48
CA GLY A 319 -15.65 19.37 11.52
C GLY A 319 -14.34 18.57 11.49
N VAL A 320 -14.32 17.36 12.05
CA VAL A 320 -13.09 16.55 12.23
C VAL A 320 -13.36 15.08 11.90
N PHE A 321 -12.30 14.35 11.59
CA PHE A 321 -12.34 12.89 11.51
C PHE A 321 -12.45 12.32 12.93
N ASP A 322 -13.46 11.49 13.17
CA ASP A 322 -13.69 10.85 14.46
C ASP A 322 -13.16 9.41 14.53
N GLU A 323 -13.44 8.70 15.63
CA GLU A 323 -12.98 7.32 15.81
C GLU A 323 -13.61 6.35 14.79
N ASP A 324 -14.84 6.60 14.34
CA ASP A 324 -15.52 5.75 13.36
C ASP A 324 -14.88 5.95 11.97
N ASP A 325 -14.52 7.19 11.61
CA ASP A 325 -13.78 7.48 10.37
C ASP A 325 -12.40 6.79 10.35
N LEU A 326 -11.66 6.87 11.46
CA LEU A 326 -10.35 6.23 11.57
C LEU A 326 -10.46 4.69 11.56
N PHE A 327 -11.53 4.15 12.14
CA PHE A 327 -11.86 2.74 12.07
C PHE A 327 -12.14 2.30 10.63
N ALA A 328 -12.94 3.06 9.87
CA ALA A 328 -13.21 2.83 8.46
C ALA A 328 -11.93 2.79 7.60
N ILE A 329 -11.00 3.74 7.81
CA ILE A 329 -9.69 3.74 7.14
C ILE A 329 -8.90 2.46 7.46
N ASN A 330 -8.94 1.99 8.70
CA ASN A 330 -8.24 0.76 9.09
C ASN A 330 -8.85 -0.50 8.46
N GLU A 331 -10.18 -0.59 8.37
CA GLU A 331 -10.85 -1.70 7.69
C GLU A 331 -10.55 -1.71 6.17
N LEU A 332 -10.49 -0.53 5.53
CA LEU A 332 -10.00 -0.42 4.14
C LEU A 332 -8.56 -0.94 4.01
N LYS A 333 -7.65 -0.49 4.88
CA LYS A 333 -6.24 -0.93 4.85
C LYS A 333 -6.10 -2.44 5.00
N LYS A 334 -6.88 -3.05 5.91
CA LYS A 334 -6.94 -4.52 6.08
C LYS A 334 -7.46 -5.19 4.81
N ALA A 335 -8.55 -4.69 4.23
CA ALA A 335 -9.14 -5.27 3.03
C ALA A 335 -8.17 -5.24 1.83
N LEU A 336 -7.51 -4.11 1.59
CA LEU A 336 -6.51 -3.97 0.52
C LEU A 336 -5.29 -4.88 0.77
N SER A 337 -4.87 -5.06 2.02
CA SER A 337 -3.74 -5.98 2.35
C SER A 337 -4.00 -7.44 1.99
N CYS A 338 -5.27 -7.84 1.86
CA CYS A 338 -5.66 -9.18 1.43
C CYS A 338 -5.60 -9.38 -0.10
N ILE A 339 -5.40 -8.31 -0.88
CA ILE A 339 -5.37 -8.36 -2.34
C ILE A 339 -3.93 -8.59 -2.82
N ASN A 340 -3.67 -9.79 -3.33
CA ASN A 340 -2.37 -10.15 -3.89
C ASN A 340 -2.10 -9.45 -5.24
N GLY A 341 -0.82 -9.33 -5.63
CA GLY A 341 -0.40 -8.74 -6.91
C GLY A 341 -0.17 -7.22 -6.87
N TYR A 342 -0.52 -6.56 -5.76
CA TYR A 342 -0.37 -5.12 -5.58
C TYR A 342 0.48 -4.77 -4.35
N ARG A 343 1.16 -3.63 -4.42
CA ARG A 343 1.75 -2.95 -3.25
C ARG A 343 0.99 -1.65 -3.02
N PHE A 344 0.31 -1.53 -1.89
CA PHE A 344 -0.47 -0.34 -1.56
C PHE A 344 0.36 0.70 -0.81
N VAL A 345 0.30 1.96 -1.25
CA VAL A 345 0.90 3.12 -0.58
C VAL A 345 -0.22 4.12 -0.31
N TYR A 346 -0.30 4.67 0.89
CA TYR A 346 -1.40 5.54 1.30
C TYR A 346 -0.91 6.99 1.35
N ILE A 347 -1.64 7.90 0.71
CA ILE A 347 -1.38 9.33 0.76
C ILE A 347 -2.67 10.02 1.21
N ASP A 348 -2.63 10.57 2.40
CA ASP A 348 -3.71 11.35 3.04
C ASP A 348 -3.22 12.75 3.46
N ASP A 349 -1.94 13.08 3.27
CA ASP A 349 -1.37 14.38 3.61
C ASP A 349 -1.56 15.35 2.45
N HIS A 350 -2.60 16.19 2.51
CA HIS A 350 -2.96 17.05 1.38
C HIS A 350 -1.94 18.18 1.13
N GLU A 351 -1.15 18.56 2.16
CA GLU A 351 -0.05 19.53 2.01
C GLU A 351 1.12 18.95 1.22
N ARG A 352 1.40 17.65 1.40
CA ARG A 352 2.52 16.95 0.74
C ARG A 352 2.12 16.11 -0.46
N MET A 353 0.83 15.91 -0.70
CA MET A 353 0.28 15.03 -1.74
C MET A 353 0.94 15.26 -3.10
N LEU A 354 1.05 16.52 -3.54
CA LEU A 354 1.65 16.86 -4.83
C LEU A 354 3.14 16.48 -4.88
N GLU A 355 3.91 16.81 -3.85
CA GLU A 355 5.33 16.47 -3.75
C GLU A 355 5.54 14.95 -3.80
N GLU A 356 4.74 14.19 -3.05
CA GLU A 356 4.84 12.74 -2.99
C GLU A 356 4.45 12.07 -4.31
N LEU A 357 3.35 12.52 -4.94
CA LEU A 357 2.92 12.04 -6.25
C LEU A 357 3.97 12.34 -7.32
N MET A 358 4.60 13.52 -7.30
CA MET A 358 5.69 13.85 -8.22
C MET A 358 6.93 12.99 -8.00
N ARG A 359 7.32 12.78 -6.73
CA ARG A 359 8.47 11.95 -6.37
C ARG A 359 8.30 10.49 -6.80
N MET A 360 7.08 9.97 -6.70
CA MET A 360 6.79 8.54 -6.96
C MET A 360 6.27 8.28 -8.37
N ARG A 361 5.98 9.32 -9.15
CA ARG A 361 5.31 9.29 -10.46
C ARG A 361 5.65 8.08 -11.33
N ASP A 362 6.94 7.85 -11.57
CA ASP A 362 7.40 6.82 -12.52
C ASP A 362 7.28 5.38 -11.98
N SER A 363 7.06 5.23 -10.67
CA SER A 363 6.85 3.95 -10.00
C SER A 363 5.37 3.63 -9.72
N ILE A 364 4.46 4.60 -9.90
CA ILE A 364 3.04 4.40 -9.66
C ILE A 364 2.44 3.63 -10.84
N HIS A 365 1.87 2.45 -10.54
CA HIS A 365 1.11 1.67 -11.53
C HIS A 365 -0.30 2.23 -11.72
N LEU A 366 -0.96 2.59 -10.61
CA LEU A 366 -2.33 3.09 -10.57
C LEU A 366 -2.54 3.89 -9.28
N VAL A 367 -3.41 4.89 -9.32
CA VAL A 367 -4.00 5.49 -8.14
C VAL A 367 -5.41 4.94 -7.92
N LEU A 368 -5.65 4.33 -6.77
CA LEU A 368 -7.00 4.06 -6.26
C LEU A 368 -7.51 5.36 -5.61
N ASN A 369 -8.32 6.12 -6.34
CA ASN A 369 -8.86 7.39 -5.87
C ASN A 369 -10.08 7.15 -4.96
N LEU A 370 -9.89 7.31 -3.65
CA LEU A 370 -10.94 7.20 -2.63
C LEU A 370 -11.08 8.51 -1.84
N CYS A 371 -10.63 9.64 -2.41
CA CYS A 371 -10.72 10.94 -1.75
C CYS A 371 -12.04 11.62 -2.16
N ASP A 372 -13.13 11.29 -1.45
CA ASP A 372 -14.44 11.92 -1.61
C ASP A 372 -14.60 13.22 -0.80
N GLU A 373 -13.68 13.49 0.14
CA GLU A 373 -13.61 14.78 0.86
C GLU A 373 -13.07 15.92 -0.01
N GLY A 374 -12.41 15.60 -1.13
CA GLY A 374 -11.77 16.52 -2.03
C GLY A 374 -10.46 17.13 -1.54
N TYR A 375 -9.75 17.81 -2.45
CA TYR A 375 -8.42 18.35 -2.13
C TYR A 375 -8.51 19.35 -0.97
N MET A 376 -7.65 19.15 0.05
CA MET A 376 -7.65 19.92 1.30
C MET A 376 -8.90 19.76 2.18
N ASN A 377 -9.68 18.68 1.98
CA ASN A 377 -11.00 18.42 2.59
C ASN A 377 -12.03 19.51 2.25
N ASP A 378 -11.89 20.08 1.05
CA ASP A 378 -12.89 20.95 0.47
C ASP A 378 -13.74 20.13 -0.51
N PRO A 379 -15.02 19.85 -0.20
CA PRO A 379 -15.85 18.98 -1.03
C PRO A 379 -16.04 19.55 -2.44
N PHE A 380 -15.97 20.87 -2.63
CA PHE A 380 -16.01 21.46 -3.98
C PHE A 380 -14.73 21.19 -4.80
N LYS A 381 -13.69 20.67 -4.17
CA LYS A 381 -12.41 20.33 -4.79
C LYS A 381 -12.23 18.83 -5.01
N GLU A 382 -13.28 18.03 -4.96
CA GLU A 382 -13.23 16.61 -5.30
C GLU A 382 -12.65 16.38 -6.70
N LEU A 383 -13.15 17.08 -7.71
CA LEU A 383 -12.65 17.00 -9.09
C LEU A 383 -11.18 17.42 -9.26
N HIS A 384 -10.62 18.17 -8.29
CA HIS A 384 -9.23 18.62 -8.37
C HIS A 384 -8.25 17.47 -8.14
N VAL A 385 -8.65 16.44 -7.40
CA VAL A 385 -7.83 15.24 -7.15
C VAL A 385 -7.53 14.51 -8.47
N PRO A 386 -8.52 14.05 -9.26
CA PRO A 386 -8.23 13.44 -10.56
C PRO A 386 -7.66 14.45 -11.57
N ALA A 387 -7.98 15.75 -11.48
CA ALA A 387 -7.37 16.75 -12.36
C ALA A 387 -5.84 16.83 -12.15
N LEU A 388 -5.40 16.76 -10.89
CA LEU A 388 -3.98 16.72 -10.55
C LEU A 388 -3.30 15.48 -11.13
N LEU A 389 -3.96 14.31 -11.01
CA LEU A 389 -3.46 13.06 -11.57
C LEU A 389 -3.36 13.11 -13.09
N GLU A 390 -4.32 13.73 -13.78
CA GLU A 390 -4.28 13.93 -15.23
C GLU A 390 -3.12 14.85 -15.65
N VAL A 391 -2.88 15.95 -14.93
CA VAL A 391 -1.74 16.85 -15.17
C VAL A 391 -0.41 16.11 -14.99
N LEU A 392 -0.30 15.26 -13.97
CA LEU A 392 0.88 14.44 -13.73
C LEU A 392 0.98 13.23 -14.69
N GLY A 393 -0.07 12.92 -15.46
CA GLY A 393 -0.13 11.75 -16.32
C GLY A 393 -0.16 10.43 -15.55
N ILE A 394 -0.63 10.44 -14.31
CA ILE A 394 -0.73 9.26 -13.44
C ILE A 394 -2.09 8.57 -13.70
N PRO A 395 -2.12 7.26 -14.00
CA PRO A 395 -3.36 6.51 -14.16
C PRO A 395 -4.12 6.38 -12.84
N TYR A 396 -5.46 6.44 -12.88
CA TYR A 396 -6.30 6.36 -11.67
C TYR A 396 -7.65 5.65 -11.91
N THR A 397 -8.27 5.19 -10.83
CA THR A 397 -9.62 4.61 -10.79
C THR A 397 -10.71 5.68 -10.70
N GLY A 398 -11.90 5.38 -11.21
CA GLY A 398 -13.08 6.23 -11.06
C GLY A 398 -13.19 7.31 -12.13
N ALA A 399 -14.13 8.23 -11.91
CA ALA A 399 -14.54 9.23 -12.88
C ALA A 399 -13.50 10.33 -13.14
N ASP A 400 -13.53 10.86 -14.37
CA ASP A 400 -12.70 11.98 -14.78
C ASP A 400 -13.22 13.33 -14.22
N PRO A 401 -12.41 14.41 -14.23
CA PRO A 401 -12.83 15.71 -13.69
C PRO A 401 -14.11 16.27 -14.33
N ARG A 402 -14.36 15.95 -15.61
CA ARG A 402 -15.55 16.39 -16.33
C ARG A 402 -16.80 15.64 -15.86
N CYS A 403 -16.72 14.33 -15.68
CA CYS A 403 -17.80 13.51 -15.14
C CYS A 403 -18.16 13.97 -13.72
N LEU A 404 -17.15 14.17 -12.86
CA LEU A 404 -17.37 14.74 -11.52
C LEU A 404 -18.05 16.11 -11.60
N ALA A 405 -17.55 17.03 -12.43
CA ALA A 405 -18.17 18.35 -12.60
C ALA A 405 -19.64 18.30 -13.05
N TYR A 406 -19.99 17.38 -13.96
CA TYR A 406 -21.37 17.19 -14.40
C TYR A 406 -22.26 16.62 -13.31
N CYS A 407 -21.80 15.57 -12.63
CA CYS A 407 -22.57 14.86 -11.62
C CYS A 407 -22.74 15.67 -10.34
N TYR A 408 -21.83 16.60 -10.05
CA TYR A 408 -21.93 17.50 -8.89
C TYR A 408 -23.06 18.54 -9.02
N ASP A 409 -23.55 18.81 -10.24
CA ASP A 409 -24.69 19.71 -10.50
C ASP A 409 -25.99 18.91 -10.66
N LYS A 410 -26.80 18.86 -9.59
CA LYS A 410 -28.05 18.09 -9.58
C LYS A 410 -29.05 18.56 -10.65
N SER A 411 -29.12 19.87 -10.91
CA SER A 411 -30.00 20.43 -11.94
C SER A 411 -29.59 19.99 -13.35
N PHE A 412 -28.28 19.95 -13.61
CA PHE A 412 -27.72 19.49 -14.88
C PHE A 412 -27.99 18.01 -15.09
N VAL A 413 -27.71 17.18 -14.08
CA VAL A 413 -28.00 15.74 -14.11
C VAL A 413 -29.46 15.48 -14.48
N LYS A 414 -30.38 16.22 -13.87
CA LYS A 414 -31.83 16.07 -14.13
C LYS A 414 -32.23 16.55 -15.52
N SER A 415 -31.62 17.63 -16.01
CA SER A 415 -31.86 18.09 -17.38
C SER A 415 -31.45 17.03 -18.40
N VAL A 416 -30.30 16.39 -18.21
CA VAL A 416 -29.82 15.32 -19.07
C VAL A 416 -30.69 14.07 -18.94
N ALA A 417 -31.09 13.69 -17.73
CA ALA A 417 -31.99 12.56 -17.51
C ALA A 417 -33.33 12.74 -18.23
N ARG A 418 -33.94 13.94 -18.16
CA ARG A 418 -35.18 14.26 -18.88
C ARG A 418 -35.03 14.17 -20.40
N ASP A 419 -33.91 14.65 -20.94
CA ASP A 419 -33.59 14.53 -22.38
C ASP A 419 -33.51 13.06 -22.83
N LEU A 420 -33.02 12.17 -21.96
CA LEU A 420 -33.00 10.72 -22.17
C LEU A 420 -34.34 10.01 -21.90
N GLY A 421 -35.40 10.75 -21.53
CA GLY A 421 -36.70 10.18 -21.14
C GLY A 421 -36.67 9.44 -19.80
N ILE A 422 -35.69 9.72 -18.94
CA ILE A 422 -35.55 9.14 -17.61
C ILE A 422 -36.32 10.01 -16.61
N PRO A 423 -37.25 9.44 -15.81
CA PRO A 423 -38.02 10.22 -14.85
C PRO A 423 -37.14 10.88 -13.79
N THR A 424 -37.41 12.16 -13.52
CA THR A 424 -36.85 12.91 -12.38
C THR A 424 -38.00 13.56 -11.63
N PRO A 425 -37.82 13.93 -10.34
CA PRO A 425 -38.76 14.85 -9.70
C PRO A 425 -38.89 16.13 -10.54
N LYS A 426 -40.08 16.72 -10.59
CA LYS A 426 -40.26 18.10 -11.06
C LYS A 426 -39.37 19.00 -10.21
N SER A 427 -38.53 19.79 -10.86
CA SER A 427 -37.45 20.51 -10.19
C SER A 427 -37.27 21.91 -10.78
N VAL A 428 -36.94 22.88 -9.94
CA VAL A 428 -36.61 24.25 -10.37
C VAL A 428 -35.34 24.73 -9.68
N LEU A 429 -34.43 25.33 -10.47
CA LEU A 429 -33.17 25.89 -9.98
C LEU A 429 -33.34 27.38 -9.65
N VAL A 430 -33.05 27.75 -8.41
CA VAL A 430 -33.14 29.10 -7.87
C VAL A 430 -31.74 29.64 -7.64
N ARG A 431 -31.33 30.66 -8.41
CA ARG A 431 -30.02 31.33 -8.28
C ARG A 431 -30.09 32.51 -7.34
N GLY A 432 -31.23 33.19 -7.27
CA GLY A 432 -31.42 34.37 -6.44
C GLY A 432 -32.86 34.52 -5.93
N PRO A 433 -33.10 35.45 -4.99
CA PRO A 433 -34.44 35.71 -4.45
C PRO A 433 -35.50 36.02 -5.54
N SER A 434 -35.09 36.72 -6.60
CA SER A 434 -35.97 37.12 -7.71
C SER A 434 -36.56 35.94 -8.49
N ASP A 435 -35.89 34.77 -8.48
CA ASP A 435 -36.39 33.61 -9.21
C ASP A 435 -37.64 33.01 -8.53
N LEU A 436 -37.86 33.26 -7.23
CA LEU A 436 -38.99 32.70 -6.48
C LEU A 436 -40.32 33.40 -6.76
N ASP A 437 -40.28 34.70 -7.08
CA ASP A 437 -41.48 35.54 -7.18
C ASP A 437 -42.35 35.23 -8.41
N GLU A 438 -41.81 34.51 -9.40
CA GLU A 438 -42.48 34.20 -10.67
C GLU A 438 -42.99 32.75 -10.77
N MET A 439 -42.80 31.94 -9.72
CA MET A 439 -43.02 30.49 -9.78
C MET A 439 -44.33 30.04 -9.17
N ARG A 440 -45.08 29.19 -9.87
CA ARG A 440 -46.17 28.40 -9.29
C ARG A 440 -45.60 27.10 -8.73
N LEU A 441 -45.58 26.98 -7.41
CA LEU A 441 -45.01 25.85 -6.68
C LEU A 441 -46.11 24.93 -6.14
N GLU A 442 -46.01 23.63 -6.41
CA GLU A 442 -46.89 22.60 -5.82
C GLU A 442 -46.19 22.02 -4.58
N PHE A 443 -46.76 22.25 -3.40
CA PHE A 443 -46.24 21.73 -2.13
C PHE A 443 -46.78 20.32 -1.83
N PRO A 444 -46.03 19.48 -1.08
CA PRO A 444 -44.74 19.75 -0.43
C PRO A 444 -43.53 19.70 -1.39
N ILE A 445 -42.49 20.47 -1.07
CA ILE A 445 -41.25 20.60 -1.85
C ILE A 445 -40.06 20.30 -0.95
N ILE A 446 -39.09 19.54 -1.45
CA ILE A 446 -37.79 19.38 -0.82
C ILE A 446 -36.79 20.40 -1.39
N VAL A 447 -36.10 21.10 -0.48
CA VAL A 447 -35.14 22.16 -0.78
C VAL A 447 -33.73 21.61 -0.60
N LYS A 448 -32.89 21.70 -1.63
CA LYS A 448 -31.55 21.12 -1.63
C LYS A 448 -30.50 22.11 -2.15
N PRO A 449 -29.27 22.11 -1.62
CA PRO A 449 -28.14 22.69 -2.34
C PRO A 449 -28.00 22.03 -3.72
N ASN A 450 -27.83 22.81 -4.78
CA ASN A 450 -27.67 22.25 -6.13
C ASN A 450 -26.36 21.48 -6.26
N PHE A 451 -25.31 21.98 -5.61
CA PHE A 451 -23.98 21.38 -5.52
C PHE A 451 -23.77 20.70 -4.17
N GLY A 452 -22.98 19.64 -4.13
CA GLY A 452 -22.64 18.92 -2.90
C GLY A 452 -23.13 17.48 -2.86
N ASP A 453 -22.52 16.67 -2.02
CA ASP A 453 -22.88 15.26 -1.77
C ASP A 453 -23.13 15.04 -0.25
N ASN A 454 -23.26 13.79 0.18
CA ASN A 454 -23.37 13.35 1.57
C ASN A 454 -24.55 13.95 2.34
N SER A 455 -25.59 14.35 1.59
CA SER A 455 -26.78 15.04 2.10
C SER A 455 -26.45 16.35 2.85
N TYR A 456 -25.27 16.95 2.62
CA TYR A 456 -24.90 18.21 3.25
C TYR A 456 -25.90 19.32 2.87
N GLY A 457 -26.47 19.97 3.88
CA GLY A 457 -27.54 20.96 3.71
C GLY A 457 -28.94 20.39 3.49
N ILE A 458 -29.12 19.07 3.53
CA ILE A 458 -30.43 18.39 3.46
C ILE A 458 -30.72 17.75 4.82
N THR A 459 -31.65 18.33 5.57
CA THR A 459 -32.10 17.83 6.87
C THR A 459 -33.56 17.38 6.80
N TYR A 460 -34.10 16.79 7.87
CA TYR A 460 -35.54 16.54 7.94
C TYR A 460 -36.40 17.82 7.85
N LYS A 461 -35.81 19.00 8.10
CA LYS A 461 -36.45 20.31 7.95
C LYS A 461 -36.40 20.85 6.52
N SER A 462 -35.73 20.17 5.60
CA SER A 462 -35.59 20.62 4.22
C SER A 462 -36.86 20.42 3.38
N ILE A 463 -37.97 19.95 3.97
CA ILE A 463 -39.26 19.81 3.29
C ILE A 463 -40.15 21.00 3.68
N ALA A 464 -40.44 21.85 2.70
CA ALA A 464 -41.39 22.95 2.83
C ALA A 464 -42.80 22.47 2.49
N LYS A 465 -43.77 22.82 3.34
CA LYS A 465 -45.21 22.56 3.09
C LYS A 465 -45.94 23.79 2.55
N ASN A 466 -45.30 24.96 2.59
CA ASN A 466 -45.82 26.24 2.13
C ASN A 466 -44.66 27.22 1.82
N GLU A 467 -44.99 28.39 1.27
CA GLU A 467 -44.00 29.41 0.87
C GLU A 467 -43.20 29.99 2.03
N ASP A 468 -43.79 30.13 3.22
CA ASP A 468 -43.10 30.70 4.39
C ASP A 468 -42.02 29.74 4.89
N GLU A 469 -42.34 28.45 4.98
CA GLU A 469 -41.35 27.40 5.29
C GLU A 469 -40.24 27.36 4.25
N LEU A 470 -40.58 27.45 2.95
CA LEU A 470 -39.59 27.50 1.87
C LEU A 470 -38.60 28.66 2.04
N LYS A 471 -39.10 29.88 2.26
CA LYS A 471 -38.27 31.08 2.50
C LYS A 471 -37.41 30.90 3.75
N GLY A 472 -37.97 30.31 4.80
CA GLY A 472 -37.25 29.98 6.03
C GLY A 472 -36.08 29.02 5.81
N ILE A 473 -36.30 27.94 5.06
CA ILE A 473 -35.25 26.94 4.75
C ILE A 473 -34.15 27.55 3.88
N ILE A 474 -34.50 28.34 2.86
CA ILE A 474 -33.51 29.03 2.01
C ILE A 474 -32.69 30.03 2.82
N SER A 475 -33.35 30.82 3.69
CA SER A 475 -32.68 31.76 4.57
C SER A 475 -31.75 31.06 5.56
N TRP A 476 -32.15 29.89 6.09
CA TRP A 476 -31.33 29.08 6.97
C TRP A 476 -30.10 28.52 6.25
N MET A 477 -30.24 27.98 5.03
CA MET A 477 -29.08 27.49 4.27
C MET A 477 -28.07 28.62 3.99
N ARG A 478 -28.55 29.80 3.57
CA ARG A 478 -27.68 30.96 3.31
C ARG A 478 -27.00 31.47 4.58
N GLY A 479 -27.78 31.67 5.65
CA GLY A 479 -27.28 32.26 6.89
C GLY A 479 -26.45 31.30 7.75
N SER A 480 -26.92 30.05 7.93
CA SER A 480 -26.32 29.08 8.86
C SER A 480 -25.30 28.16 8.21
N LEU A 481 -25.42 27.83 6.92
CA LEU A 481 -24.42 27.03 6.20
C LEU A 481 -23.46 27.88 5.36
N GLY A 482 -23.71 29.18 5.22
CA GLY A 482 -22.93 30.06 4.34
C GLY A 482 -23.04 29.66 2.87
N TYR A 483 -24.12 28.98 2.48
CA TYR A 483 -24.30 28.51 1.11
C TYR A 483 -24.90 29.62 0.25
N ASP A 484 -24.04 30.32 -0.48
CA ASP A 484 -24.44 31.37 -1.44
C ASP A 484 -24.67 30.83 -2.86
N GLY A 485 -24.57 29.51 -3.04
CA GLY A 485 -24.80 28.84 -4.31
C GLY A 485 -26.28 28.72 -4.70
N PRO A 486 -26.56 28.20 -5.91
CA PRO A 486 -27.91 27.97 -6.37
C PRO A 486 -28.60 26.83 -5.60
N VAL A 487 -29.89 26.99 -5.32
CA VAL A 487 -30.73 26.04 -4.59
C VAL A 487 -31.64 25.31 -5.57
N LEU A 488 -31.79 24.00 -5.41
CA LEU A 488 -32.71 23.18 -6.16
C LEU A 488 -33.98 22.93 -5.34
N LEU A 489 -35.13 23.31 -5.90
CA LEU A 489 -36.46 23.02 -5.38
C LEU A 489 -37.02 21.82 -6.12
N GLU A 490 -37.41 20.76 -5.43
CA GLU A 490 -38.01 19.57 -6.06
C GLU A 490 -39.34 19.21 -5.42
N GLU A 491 -40.29 18.69 -6.22
CA GLU A 491 -41.47 18.05 -5.64
C GLU A 491 -41.04 16.98 -4.63
N TYR A 492 -41.66 17.00 -3.44
CA TYR A 492 -41.41 15.96 -2.45
C TYR A 492 -42.22 14.72 -2.80
N ILE A 493 -41.51 13.60 -2.96
CA ILE A 493 -42.10 12.33 -3.37
C ILE A 493 -42.06 11.41 -2.17
N GLU A 494 -43.22 11.04 -1.67
CA GLU A 494 -43.32 10.01 -0.64
C GLU A 494 -43.05 8.64 -1.25
N GLY A 495 -42.17 7.86 -0.64
CA GLY A 495 -41.67 6.64 -1.24
C GLY A 495 -40.43 6.07 -0.58
N GLU A 496 -39.83 5.09 -1.23
CA GLU A 496 -38.61 4.42 -0.80
C GLU A 496 -37.39 5.04 -1.51
N ASP A 497 -36.30 5.24 -0.77
CA ASP A 497 -35.00 5.59 -1.35
C ASP A 497 -34.34 4.29 -1.84
N LEU A 498 -34.03 4.23 -3.13
CA LEU A 498 -33.35 3.10 -3.76
C LEU A 498 -31.95 3.51 -4.22
N SER A 499 -30.97 2.62 -4.09
CA SER A 499 -29.63 2.83 -4.65
C SER A 499 -29.23 1.68 -5.55
N VAL A 500 -28.64 2.02 -6.70
CA VAL A 500 -28.11 1.10 -7.70
C VAL A 500 -26.61 1.36 -7.87
N GLY A 501 -25.79 0.34 -7.65
CA GLY A 501 -24.34 0.42 -7.84
C GLY A 501 -23.91 -0.27 -9.13
N ILE A 502 -22.93 0.31 -9.82
CA ILE A 502 -22.27 -0.32 -10.98
C ILE A 502 -20.79 -0.42 -10.67
N VAL A 503 -20.17 -1.56 -10.98
CA VAL A 503 -18.73 -1.78 -10.95
C VAL A 503 -18.30 -2.33 -12.31
N GLY A 504 -17.32 -1.72 -12.96
CA GLY A 504 -16.88 -2.07 -14.30
C GLY A 504 -16.92 -0.91 -15.29
N ASN A 505 -16.74 -1.23 -16.57
CA ASN A 505 -16.82 -0.30 -17.69
C ASN A 505 -17.68 -0.87 -18.82
N LEU A 506 -18.51 -0.01 -19.41
CA LEU A 506 -19.29 -0.31 -20.60
C LEU A 506 -18.39 -0.41 -21.85
N PRO A 507 -18.83 -1.13 -22.91
CA PRO A 507 -20.04 -1.98 -22.95
C PRO A 507 -19.79 -3.42 -22.46
N ASP A 508 -18.53 -3.82 -22.30
CA ASP A 508 -18.16 -5.25 -22.30
C ASP A 508 -17.93 -5.87 -20.92
N ASP A 509 -17.66 -5.09 -19.87
CA ASP A 509 -17.24 -5.65 -18.57
C ASP A 509 -17.74 -4.83 -17.39
N TYR A 510 -19.00 -5.05 -17.03
CA TYR A 510 -19.63 -4.41 -15.89
C TYR A 510 -20.57 -5.36 -15.14
N LEU A 511 -20.77 -5.03 -13.88
CA LEU A 511 -21.72 -5.65 -12.98
C LEU A 511 -22.62 -4.56 -12.40
N VAL A 512 -23.93 -4.71 -12.57
CA VAL A 512 -24.91 -3.96 -11.79
C VAL A 512 -25.15 -4.73 -10.49
N LEU A 513 -24.88 -4.08 -9.37
CA LEU A 513 -25.01 -4.69 -8.04
C LEU A 513 -26.48 -4.79 -7.62
N PRO A 514 -26.83 -5.72 -6.71
CA PRO A 514 -28.17 -5.83 -6.15
C PRO A 514 -28.68 -4.48 -5.62
N ILE A 515 -29.89 -4.10 -6.05
CA ILE A 515 -30.54 -2.85 -5.66
C ILE A 515 -30.88 -2.92 -4.16
N ILE A 516 -30.49 -1.88 -3.42
CA ILE A 516 -30.84 -1.71 -2.01
C ILE A 516 -31.88 -0.61 -1.84
N LYS A 517 -32.56 -0.65 -0.70
CA LYS A 517 -33.44 0.41 -0.21
C LYS A 517 -33.11 0.79 1.22
N GLU A 518 -33.43 2.02 1.61
CA GLU A 518 -33.38 2.44 3.00
C GLU A 518 -34.63 1.98 3.78
N ASP A 519 -34.41 1.37 4.95
CA ASP A 519 -35.47 0.96 5.86
C ASP A 519 -35.78 2.08 6.88
N TYR A 520 -36.91 2.73 6.66
CA TYR A 520 -37.45 3.77 7.53
C TYR A 520 -38.45 3.25 8.59
N SER A 521 -38.57 1.93 8.79
CA SER A 521 -39.55 1.33 9.71
C SER A 521 -39.42 1.81 11.16
N GLN A 522 -38.20 2.22 11.55
CA GLN A 522 -37.89 2.74 12.88
C GLN A 522 -38.00 4.27 12.99
N VAL A 523 -38.19 4.98 11.86
CA VAL A 523 -38.36 6.42 11.86
C VAL A 523 -39.79 6.76 12.28
N PRO A 524 -40.01 7.62 13.30
CA PRO A 524 -41.34 7.99 13.76
C PRO A 524 -42.15 8.67 12.65
N VAL A 525 -43.48 8.47 12.65
CA VAL A 525 -44.37 8.85 11.55
C VAL A 525 -44.42 10.36 11.29
N GLU A 526 -44.12 11.18 12.30
CA GLU A 526 -44.05 12.62 12.21
C GLU A 526 -42.80 13.13 11.48
N PHE A 527 -41.79 12.28 11.28
CA PHE A 527 -40.57 12.59 10.55
C PHE A 527 -40.66 12.12 9.10
N PRO A 528 -40.15 12.92 8.15
CA PRO A 528 -40.12 12.52 6.75
C PRO A 528 -39.19 11.33 6.52
N ARG A 529 -39.61 10.39 5.68
CA ARG A 529 -38.83 9.21 5.33
C ARG A 529 -37.84 9.55 4.21
N ILE A 530 -36.72 10.17 4.57
CA ILE A 530 -35.66 10.58 3.64
C ILE A 530 -34.27 10.26 4.20
N CYS A 531 -33.31 10.00 3.31
CA CYS A 531 -31.90 9.87 3.68
C CYS A 531 -31.23 11.26 3.88
N CYS A 532 -31.61 11.96 4.95
CA CYS A 532 -31.07 13.28 5.31
C CYS A 532 -29.71 13.19 6.02
N TYR A 533 -29.08 14.35 6.28
CA TYR A 533 -27.80 14.46 6.98
C TYR A 533 -27.81 13.74 8.33
N GLU A 534 -28.90 13.87 9.10
CA GLU A 534 -29.08 13.16 10.38
C GLU A 534 -28.97 11.65 10.23
N ALA A 535 -29.54 11.07 9.17
CA ALA A 535 -29.52 9.63 8.91
C ALA A 535 -28.11 9.11 8.57
N LYS A 536 -27.25 9.97 8.00
CA LYS A 536 -25.89 9.61 7.58
C LYS A 536 -24.85 9.82 8.67
N TRP A 537 -25.00 10.88 9.47
CA TRP A 537 -23.88 11.39 10.29
C TRP A 537 -24.18 11.51 11.78
N LEU A 538 -25.45 11.52 12.22
CA LEU A 538 -25.79 11.89 13.59
C LEU A 538 -26.45 10.74 14.37
N LYS A 539 -25.74 10.26 15.39
CA LYS A 539 -26.26 9.28 16.36
C LYS A 539 -27.27 9.92 17.32
N GLY A 540 -28.22 9.13 17.82
CA GLY A 540 -29.24 9.57 18.78
C GLY A 540 -30.32 10.48 18.18
N THR A 541 -30.39 10.55 16.84
CA THR A 541 -31.50 11.21 16.13
C THR A 541 -32.60 10.20 15.83
N PRO A 542 -33.82 10.63 15.44
CA PRO A 542 -34.88 9.73 14.98
C PRO A 542 -34.51 8.87 13.76
N TYR A 543 -33.36 9.12 13.14
CA TYR A 543 -32.85 8.43 11.97
C TYR A 543 -31.67 7.49 12.29
N ASP A 544 -31.24 7.37 13.55
CA ASP A 544 -30.04 6.61 13.95
C ASP A 544 -30.11 5.10 13.64
N LYS A 545 -31.32 4.57 13.44
CA LYS A 545 -31.62 3.18 13.13
C LYS A 545 -31.97 2.93 11.66
N VAL A 546 -31.85 3.94 10.80
CA VAL A 546 -32.02 3.73 9.35
C VAL A 546 -30.91 2.80 8.88
N THR A 547 -31.30 1.74 8.19
CA THR A 547 -30.36 0.76 7.62
C THR A 547 -30.74 0.47 6.18
N SER A 548 -29.76 0.03 5.39
CA SER A 548 -29.99 -0.32 4.00
C SER A 548 -30.19 -1.83 3.86
N THR A 549 -31.26 -2.24 3.18
CA THR A 549 -31.65 -3.63 2.97
C THR A 549 -31.87 -3.92 1.49
N ARG A 550 -32.03 -5.19 1.09
CA ARG A 550 -32.34 -5.53 -0.30
C ARG A 550 -33.70 -4.93 -0.70
N ALA A 551 -33.76 -4.26 -1.86
CA ALA A 551 -35.01 -3.76 -2.39
C ALA A 551 -35.90 -4.92 -2.88
N ASP A 552 -37.14 -4.96 -2.40
CA ASP A 552 -38.18 -5.85 -2.91
C ASP A 552 -39.05 -5.07 -3.90
N ILE A 553 -38.68 -5.13 -5.18
CA ILE A 553 -39.32 -4.37 -6.25
C ILE A 553 -39.70 -5.27 -7.42
N PRO A 554 -40.74 -4.91 -8.20
CA PRO A 554 -41.13 -5.69 -9.38
C PRO A 554 -39.97 -5.83 -10.37
N GLU A 555 -39.88 -7.01 -11.00
CA GLU A 555 -38.82 -7.34 -11.95
C GLU A 555 -38.72 -6.32 -13.10
N ASN A 556 -39.86 -5.85 -13.61
CA ASN A 556 -39.90 -4.81 -14.65
C ASN A 556 -39.29 -3.49 -14.18
N THR A 557 -39.52 -3.11 -12.92
CA THR A 557 -38.95 -1.91 -12.31
C THR A 557 -37.43 -2.06 -12.15
N ARG A 558 -36.96 -3.24 -11.73
CA ARG A 558 -35.52 -3.57 -11.66
C ARG A 558 -34.85 -3.43 -13.01
N ILE A 559 -35.39 -4.08 -14.05
CA ILE A 559 -34.83 -4.02 -15.42
C ILE A 559 -34.77 -2.58 -15.95
N LEU A 560 -35.82 -1.78 -15.69
CA LEU A 560 -35.84 -0.37 -16.09
C LEU A 560 -34.77 0.46 -15.37
N LEU A 561 -34.64 0.29 -14.05
CA LEU A 561 -33.61 0.97 -13.25
C LEU A 561 -32.21 0.64 -13.75
N GLU A 562 -31.91 -0.64 -13.97
CA GLU A 562 -30.60 -1.07 -14.49
C GLU A 562 -30.32 -0.44 -15.86
N LYS A 563 -31.30 -0.48 -16.78
CA LYS A 563 -31.17 0.14 -18.10
C LYS A 563 -30.90 1.64 -18.00
N TRP A 564 -31.65 2.37 -17.17
CA TRP A 564 -31.46 3.81 -17.01
C TRP A 564 -30.11 4.14 -16.37
N CYS A 565 -29.68 3.38 -15.36
CA CYS A 565 -28.36 3.55 -14.74
C CYS A 565 -27.25 3.36 -15.77
N LEU A 566 -27.33 2.36 -16.64
CA LEU A 566 -26.34 2.14 -17.71
C LEU A 566 -26.32 3.29 -18.73
N LEU A 567 -27.48 3.80 -19.14
CA LEU A 567 -27.58 4.97 -20.02
C LEU A 567 -26.97 6.22 -19.39
N LEU A 568 -27.23 6.46 -18.09
CA LEU A 568 -26.65 7.59 -17.36
C LEU A 568 -25.14 7.40 -17.17
N PHE A 569 -24.69 6.19 -16.84
CA PHE A 569 -23.27 5.83 -16.70
C PHE A 569 -22.50 6.17 -17.97
N GLU A 570 -23.01 5.76 -19.13
CA GLU A 570 -22.44 6.10 -20.43
C GLU A 570 -22.50 7.60 -20.70
N ARG A 571 -23.67 8.23 -20.48
CA ARG A 571 -23.92 9.63 -20.83
C ARG A 571 -23.02 10.59 -20.07
N PHE A 572 -22.82 10.37 -18.78
CA PHE A 572 -21.94 11.20 -17.94
C PHE A 572 -20.48 10.79 -18.05
N GLY A 573 -20.17 9.68 -18.73
CA GLY A 573 -18.82 9.17 -18.85
C GLY A 573 -18.26 8.67 -17.53
N CYS A 574 -19.10 8.08 -16.69
CA CYS A 574 -18.70 7.37 -15.49
C CYS A 574 -17.74 6.22 -15.86
N ARG A 575 -16.86 5.84 -14.94
CA ARG A 575 -15.83 4.82 -15.17
C ARG A 575 -15.58 4.04 -13.90
N ASP A 576 -15.29 2.76 -14.07
CA ASP A 576 -14.88 1.78 -13.06
C ASP A 576 -15.90 1.49 -11.95
N TYR A 577 -16.57 2.49 -11.39
CA TYR A 577 -17.66 2.36 -10.44
C TYR A 577 -18.52 3.63 -10.38
N ALA A 578 -19.79 3.49 -10.02
CA ALA A 578 -20.70 4.61 -9.73
C ALA A 578 -21.91 4.13 -8.92
N ARG A 579 -22.59 5.06 -8.24
CA ARG A 579 -23.88 4.84 -7.56
C ARG A 579 -24.94 5.79 -8.13
N PHE A 580 -26.15 5.29 -8.27
CA PHE A 580 -27.31 6.03 -8.73
C PHE A 580 -28.37 5.96 -7.65
N ASP A 581 -28.84 7.12 -7.19
CA ASP A 581 -29.83 7.20 -6.13
C ASP A 581 -31.18 7.64 -6.71
N TRP A 582 -32.23 6.94 -6.30
CA TRP A 582 -33.56 7.02 -6.87
C TRP A 582 -34.60 7.11 -5.75
N ARG A 583 -35.75 7.69 -6.10
CA ARG A 583 -36.95 7.68 -5.27
C ARG A 583 -38.04 6.89 -5.95
N LEU A 584 -38.51 5.81 -5.33
CA LEU A 584 -39.64 5.03 -5.81
C LEU A 584 -40.93 5.55 -5.18
N GLY A 585 -41.73 6.27 -5.97
CA GLY A 585 -43.03 6.78 -5.52
C GLY A 585 -44.09 5.69 -5.40
N GLY A 586 -45.19 5.98 -4.70
CA GLY A 586 -46.34 5.07 -4.58
C GLY A 586 -47.04 4.75 -5.91
N ASP A 587 -46.74 5.49 -6.97
CA ASP A 587 -47.16 5.20 -8.35
C ASP A 587 -46.33 4.10 -9.04
N GLY A 588 -45.29 3.58 -8.36
CA GLY A 588 -44.41 2.55 -8.88
C GLY A 588 -43.36 3.07 -9.87
N ILE A 589 -43.22 4.39 -10.03
CA ILE A 589 -42.27 5.02 -10.97
C ILE A 589 -41.02 5.51 -10.20
N PRO A 590 -39.85 4.89 -10.42
CA PRO A 590 -38.59 5.40 -9.88
C PRO A 590 -38.20 6.71 -10.55
N ARG A 591 -37.72 7.67 -9.76
CA ARG A 591 -37.25 8.97 -10.24
C ARG A 591 -35.83 9.24 -9.78
N LEU A 592 -34.97 9.67 -10.69
CA LEU A 592 -33.55 9.90 -10.42
C LEU A 592 -33.37 11.09 -9.48
N LEU A 593 -32.71 10.83 -8.35
CA LEU A 593 -32.31 11.86 -7.40
C LEU A 593 -30.95 12.43 -7.79
N GLU A 594 -29.93 11.58 -7.90
CA GLU A 594 -28.55 11.96 -8.19
C GLU A 594 -27.74 10.81 -8.82
N VAL A 595 -26.62 11.17 -9.42
CA VAL A 595 -25.59 10.25 -9.92
C VAL A 595 -24.32 10.56 -9.14
N ASN A 596 -23.81 9.59 -8.41
CA ASN A 596 -22.57 9.71 -7.66
C ASN A 596 -21.48 8.87 -8.34
N PRO A 597 -20.51 9.51 -9.03
CA PRO A 597 -19.46 8.80 -9.76
C PRO A 597 -18.20 8.52 -8.91
N ASN A 598 -18.18 8.93 -7.64
CA ASN A 598 -17.15 8.58 -6.66
C ASN A 598 -17.77 8.33 -5.27
N PRO A 599 -18.67 7.33 -5.16
CA PRO A 599 -19.42 7.09 -3.94
C PRO A 599 -18.51 6.65 -2.79
N GLY A 600 -18.94 6.94 -1.57
CA GLY A 600 -18.24 6.56 -0.34
C GLY A 600 -17.83 5.09 -0.33
N TRP A 601 -16.55 4.87 -0.02
CA TRP A 601 -15.84 3.59 -0.14
C TRP A 601 -15.86 2.77 1.15
N VAL A 602 -16.45 3.29 2.22
CA VAL A 602 -16.41 2.70 3.56
C VAL A 602 -16.91 1.25 3.56
N TRP A 603 -16.32 0.41 4.42
CA TRP A 603 -16.60 -1.03 4.52
C TRP A 603 -18.06 -1.37 4.85
N ASP A 604 -18.84 -0.46 5.43
CA ASP A 604 -20.29 -0.60 5.68
C ASP A 604 -21.14 0.34 4.80
N GLY A 605 -20.53 0.97 3.80
CA GLY A 605 -21.18 1.86 2.84
C GLY A 605 -22.08 1.13 1.83
N HIS A 606 -22.86 1.91 1.07
CA HIS A 606 -23.88 1.38 0.16
C HIS A 606 -23.30 0.41 -0.88
N LEU A 607 -22.18 0.75 -1.53
CA LEU A 607 -21.57 -0.14 -2.53
C LEU A 607 -21.18 -1.49 -1.92
N ASN A 608 -20.57 -1.52 -0.74
CA ASN A 608 -20.19 -2.77 -0.10
C ASN A 608 -21.40 -3.58 0.40
N LYS A 609 -22.45 -2.92 0.89
CA LYS A 609 -23.73 -3.58 1.24
C LYS A 609 -24.34 -4.27 0.01
N MET A 610 -24.40 -3.57 -1.13
CA MET A 610 -24.88 -4.15 -2.39
C MET A 610 -24.00 -5.34 -2.84
N ALA A 611 -22.68 -5.19 -2.79
CA ALA A 611 -21.73 -6.26 -3.12
C ALA A 611 -21.90 -7.50 -2.22
N SER A 612 -22.08 -7.28 -0.92
CA SER A 612 -22.32 -8.35 0.06
C SER A 612 -23.59 -9.15 -0.25
N LEU A 613 -24.67 -8.49 -0.72
CA LEU A 613 -25.88 -9.16 -1.19
C LEU A 613 -25.68 -10.00 -2.45
N ALA A 614 -24.61 -9.75 -3.21
CA ALA A 614 -24.17 -10.56 -4.35
C ALA A 614 -23.15 -11.64 -3.97
N GLY A 615 -22.81 -11.79 -2.68
CA GLY A 615 -21.78 -12.70 -2.21
C GLY A 615 -20.35 -12.22 -2.48
N ILE A 616 -20.17 -10.93 -2.80
CA ILE A 616 -18.87 -10.31 -3.06
C ILE A 616 -18.37 -9.70 -1.76
N SER A 617 -17.17 -10.11 -1.33
CA SER A 617 -16.55 -9.57 -0.12
C SER A 617 -15.98 -8.17 -0.36
N TYR A 618 -15.77 -7.39 0.70
CA TYR A 618 -15.20 -6.05 0.58
C TYR A 618 -13.81 -6.01 -0.09
N PRO A 619 -12.84 -6.89 0.24
CA PRO A 619 -11.58 -6.98 -0.51
C PRO A 619 -11.78 -7.29 -2.00
N GLU A 620 -12.75 -8.14 -2.32
CA GLU A 620 -13.04 -8.53 -3.70
C GLU A 620 -13.67 -7.37 -4.49
N LEU A 621 -14.57 -6.60 -3.86
CA LEU A 621 -15.12 -5.36 -4.45
C LEU A 621 -14.01 -4.38 -4.82
N LEU A 622 -13.07 -4.12 -3.89
CA LEU A 622 -11.93 -3.23 -4.14
C LEU A 622 -11.02 -3.78 -5.26
N ARG A 623 -10.79 -5.11 -5.29
CA ARG A 623 -10.05 -5.78 -6.36
C ARG A 623 -10.72 -5.60 -7.72
N MET A 624 -12.05 -5.72 -7.79
CA MET A 624 -12.84 -5.52 -9.01
C MET A 624 -12.72 -4.09 -9.54
N ILE A 625 -12.75 -3.08 -8.65
CA ILE A 625 -12.57 -1.67 -9.02
C ILE A 625 -11.18 -1.44 -9.63
N ILE A 626 -10.12 -1.95 -8.98
CA ILE A 626 -8.74 -1.86 -9.48
C ILE A 626 -8.63 -2.53 -10.86
N ALA A 627 -9.10 -3.78 -10.99
CA ALA A 627 -9.03 -4.55 -12.23
C ALA A 627 -9.80 -3.88 -13.38
N SER A 628 -10.94 -3.28 -13.08
CA SER A 628 -11.75 -2.52 -14.05
C SER A 628 -10.98 -1.34 -14.63
N ALA A 629 -10.31 -0.55 -13.79
CA ALA A 629 -9.49 0.57 -14.22
C ALA A 629 -8.29 0.11 -15.05
N GLU A 630 -7.60 -0.94 -14.64
CA GLU A 630 -6.48 -1.51 -15.39
C GLU A 630 -6.89 -1.95 -16.80
N LYS A 631 -8.03 -2.65 -16.92
CA LYS A 631 -8.57 -3.10 -18.20
C LYS A 631 -8.87 -1.91 -19.12
N ARG A 632 -9.53 -0.88 -18.60
CA ARG A 632 -9.82 0.38 -19.32
C ARG A 632 -8.54 1.06 -19.81
N LEU A 633 -7.51 1.12 -18.98
CA LEU A 633 -6.23 1.74 -19.30
C LEU A 633 -5.42 0.93 -20.33
N ALA A 634 -5.46 -0.40 -20.26
CA ALA A 634 -4.84 -1.28 -21.24
C ALA A 634 -5.46 -1.11 -22.64
N PHE A 635 -6.79 -1.05 -22.71
CA PHE A 635 -7.50 -0.80 -23.98
C PHE A 635 -7.08 0.53 -24.60
N LYS A 636 -7.02 1.61 -23.81
CA LYS A 636 -6.58 2.94 -24.29
C LYS A 636 -5.14 2.94 -24.83
N LYS A 637 -4.24 2.11 -24.28
CA LYS A 637 -2.87 1.96 -24.80
C LYS A 637 -2.83 1.25 -26.16
N MET A 638 -3.68 0.23 -26.38
CA MET A 638 -3.75 -0.48 -27.67
C MET A 638 -4.08 0.47 -28.83
N PHE A 639 -5.03 1.40 -28.65
CA PHE A 639 -5.41 2.36 -29.70
C PHE A 639 -4.38 3.47 -29.93
N LYS A 640 -3.58 3.85 -28.92
CA LYS A 640 -2.48 4.81 -29.10
C LYS A 640 -1.31 4.23 -29.91
N GLY A 641 -1.15 2.90 -29.94
CA GLY A 641 -0.10 2.21 -30.68
C GLY A 641 -0.42 1.95 -32.16
N ILE A 642 -1.69 2.07 -32.56
CA ILE A 642 -2.10 1.94 -33.96
C ILE A 642 -1.80 3.27 -34.64
N LYS A 643 -0.83 3.29 -35.58
CA LYS A 643 -0.67 4.42 -36.48
C LYS A 643 -1.99 4.56 -37.22
N VAL A 644 -2.72 5.66 -37.03
CA VAL A 644 -4.00 5.94 -37.72
C VAL A 644 -3.91 5.65 -39.22
N LYS A 645 -2.73 5.85 -39.81
CA LYS A 645 -2.42 5.50 -41.19
C LYS A 645 -2.58 4.01 -41.52
N GLU A 646 -2.15 3.10 -40.65
CA GLU A 646 -2.28 1.64 -40.86
C GLU A 646 -3.73 1.17 -40.73
N LEU A 647 -4.51 1.74 -39.81
CA LEU A 647 -5.94 1.46 -39.68
C LEU A 647 -6.73 1.98 -40.89
N VAL A 648 -6.41 3.20 -41.34
CA VAL A 648 -7.00 3.77 -42.56
C VAL A 648 -6.59 2.96 -43.78
N ASP A 649 -5.33 2.57 -43.93
CA ASP A 649 -4.85 1.74 -45.03
C ASP A 649 -5.49 0.35 -45.02
N GLU A 650 -5.77 -0.23 -43.85
CA GLU A 650 -6.46 -1.51 -43.72
C GLU A 650 -7.97 -1.41 -44.02
N ILE A 651 -8.63 -0.33 -43.60
CA ILE A 651 -10.02 -0.04 -43.97
C ILE A 651 -10.14 0.21 -45.49
N TRP A 652 -9.19 0.92 -46.09
CA TRP A 652 -9.10 1.13 -47.53
C TRP A 652 -8.81 -0.17 -48.30
N ARG A 653 -7.96 -1.07 -47.77
CA ARG A 653 -7.70 -2.39 -48.38
C ARG A 653 -8.88 -3.35 -48.27
N ARG A 654 -9.71 -3.24 -47.24
CA ARG A 654 -10.88 -4.10 -47.03
C ARG A 654 -12.14 -3.65 -47.77
N GLY A 655 -12.07 -2.59 -48.56
CA GLY A 655 -13.11 -2.25 -49.53
C GLY A 655 -14.48 -1.96 -48.92
N PHE A 656 -14.53 -1.36 -47.72
CA PHE A 656 -15.78 -0.80 -47.19
C PHE A 656 -15.89 0.67 -47.57
N LEU A 657 -16.30 0.91 -48.81
CA LEU A 657 -17.02 2.10 -49.27
C LEU A 657 -18.09 1.68 -50.26
#